data_AF-A0A918A9G0-F1
#
_entry.id   AF-A0A918A9G0-F1
#
_cell.length_a   1.000
_cell.length_b   1.000
_cell.length_c   1.000
_cell.angle_alpha   90.00
_cell.angle_beta   90.00
_cell.angle_gamma   90.00
#
_symmetry.space_group_name_H-M   'P 1'
#
loop_
_entity.id
_entity.type
_entity.pdbx_description
1 polymer ?
#
loop_
_entity_poly.entity_id
_entity_poly.type
_entity_poly.pdbx_seq_one_letter_code
_entity_poly.pdbx_strand_id
1 'polypeptide(L)'
;MRRRAIALAAVAVLAMTSFAITPPAQAAGEPLPYPEVGRGTRILDHDALLTGYAEPEWYKANIPFLDVPDREIQDVYYYRWSTYKRHIRYTDTATGHILTEFHNAPGYAAPLGGIVAAAGHHIYEGRWLRDRRPVDDYLRYWLRGPGAGPKPKTDHLNEDTDDWAHQYGFWAADAAYQRSLVTGDTKLVKSLLPDLIRQYDKWGNQYDKKLGLYWSVPVWDAMEYTASSYESDPADPYHGGHGYRPTLNAYQYGDAKAIAAIAHTQGDTATARRFEQRAKDLRTALHRRLWDPQRQFFYHKARADLDPQQRLVASREQIGFVPWMFDMADAGTEQAWAQLLDPQGFAAPYGPTTTERRSQWFMHDALTGCCRWDGPSWPFATSQTLTGMANLLNDYDQSVVDNDDYYQVLRGYARSQYKDGRPYVAEAHHPDEPRWIYDGRGHSEHYNHSTYTDLVISGLIGLRPQPGDRLTVNPLAPASWDHFVLENVPYRGHNVTVLWDRDGTRYGQGAGLRLYVDGRRIASRPTLGELTAPLPASVPEAGTPAMVNDAANPHGVGYPRPFASYTNDIDSVWDTVDGRIYYDDIPHSRWTNYRSPNAQDHLGLDFGVPTEVSDVRFHPYDDGGGVRAPAGYRLEHWDGATWQEVPGQRRTPERPAANALNRITFPALTTTRLRLGFDNPPGAYVGVVELQAWSPTTDDAHLTVTPADQPTTVNTPAEQPTTVNTPATPADQVTTVFTNTAASPATNVRVTLAVPPGWTARPHGSPGATRVRPRGELTVRWTLRPPSGTARPGGHPVRAFARYGSPGRPKQVSSTYGRFLVPLDLAAFPQVDAADAFGADTSASYTAYQPSGGEAKPAIAVGDGRLAATGATPYFALMAGPAPLPPGDAVSVLTAGSFAGHGRPEDSVFVGWVKDASTYVTAWYNHTRQMSGLNVSVNGHLLPLAGDAPLTLKPGDRFALLLSGTTITSYAESAGVWRELRTADLGDTLATPEARQGHRYGFGLRGSTGTITITAVEARRP
;
A
#
# COMPACT_ATOMS: atom_id res chain seq x y z
N MET A 1 -12.22 86.39 6.80
CA MET A 1 -12.71 86.53 8.19
C MET A 1 -13.60 85.33 8.50
N ARG A 2 -13.29 84.61 9.59
CA ARG A 2 -14.15 83.79 10.51
C ARG A 2 -15.18 82.81 9.90
N ARG A 3 -15.44 81.60 10.44
CA ARG A 3 -14.89 80.66 11.42
C ARG A 3 -15.93 79.51 11.46
N ARG A 4 -15.45 78.25 11.42
CA ARG A 4 -15.92 77.02 12.12
C ARG A 4 -17.44 76.70 12.25
N ALA A 5 -17.85 75.48 11.90
CA ALA A 5 -17.97 74.33 12.82
C ALA A 5 -18.48 73.06 12.12
N ILE A 6 -18.17 71.90 12.71
CA ILE A 6 -18.26 70.51 12.25
C ILE A 6 -19.56 69.83 12.75
N ALA A 7 -20.15 68.91 11.98
CA ALA A 7 -20.77 67.68 12.51
C ALA A 7 -21.05 66.61 11.42
N LEU A 8 -20.52 65.41 11.71
CA LEU A 8 -20.72 64.02 11.24
C LEU A 8 -21.78 63.67 10.16
N ALA A 9 -21.35 62.79 9.23
CA ALA A 9 -22.17 61.70 8.69
C ALA A 9 -21.31 60.44 8.50
N ALA A 10 -21.80 59.31 9.02
CA ALA A 10 -21.17 58.00 8.92
C ALA A 10 -21.46 57.36 7.55
N VAL A 11 -20.44 56.75 6.93
CA VAL A 11 -20.58 55.94 5.70
C VAL A 11 -20.03 54.54 5.97
N ALA A 12 -20.91 53.55 5.86
CA ALA A 12 -20.55 52.14 5.82
C ALA A 12 -19.94 51.81 4.44
N VAL A 13 -18.73 51.25 4.43
CA VAL A 13 -18.06 50.78 3.21
C VAL A 13 -18.20 49.26 3.15
N LEU A 14 -19.04 48.77 2.23
CA LEU A 14 -18.99 47.38 1.75
C LEU A 14 -17.75 47.24 0.85
N ALA A 15 -16.79 46.41 1.24
CA ALA A 15 -15.69 46.02 0.37
C ALA A 15 -16.11 44.80 -0.47
N MET A 16 -16.55 45.03 -1.71
CA MET A 16 -16.59 43.98 -2.74
C MET A 16 -15.20 43.86 -3.36
N THR A 17 -14.51 42.75 -3.14
CA THR A 17 -13.30 42.39 -3.88
C THR A 17 -13.67 41.69 -5.18
N SER A 18 -13.67 42.43 -6.29
CA SER A 18 -13.79 41.89 -7.64
C SER A 18 -12.46 41.23 -8.04
N PHE A 19 -12.46 39.91 -8.27
CA PHE A 19 -11.32 39.23 -8.88
C PHE A 19 -11.29 39.52 -10.38
N ALA A 20 -10.24 40.20 -10.85
CA ALA A 20 -9.99 40.40 -12.27
C ALA A 20 -9.48 39.10 -12.90
N ILE A 21 -10.20 38.60 -13.90
CA ILE A 21 -9.82 37.44 -14.71
C ILE A 21 -8.74 37.88 -15.70
N THR A 22 -7.49 37.51 -15.44
CA THR A 22 -6.41 37.56 -16.44
C THR A 22 -6.59 36.44 -17.47
N PRO A 23 -6.37 36.68 -18.77
CA PRO A 23 -6.44 35.62 -19.80
C PRO A 23 -5.35 34.56 -19.56
N PRO A 24 -5.60 33.28 -19.89
CA PRO A 24 -4.67 32.20 -19.61
C PRO A 24 -3.39 32.34 -20.45
N ALA A 25 -2.26 32.12 -19.79
CA ALA A 25 -0.99 31.91 -20.47
C ALA A 25 -1.10 30.71 -21.42
N GLN A 26 -0.50 30.84 -22.60
CA GLN A 26 -0.46 29.83 -23.66
C GLN A 26 0.03 28.48 -23.11
N ALA A 27 -0.76 27.43 -23.35
CA ALA A 27 -0.59 26.10 -22.76
C ALA A 27 0.81 25.51 -23.02
N ALA A 28 1.52 25.16 -21.94
CA ALA A 28 2.44 24.03 -22.00
C ALA A 28 1.62 22.78 -22.41
N GLY A 29 2.19 21.88 -23.22
CA GLY A 29 1.46 20.70 -23.71
C GLY A 29 0.75 19.94 -22.58
N GLU A 30 -0.48 19.49 -22.84
CA GLU A 30 -1.26 18.73 -21.85
C GLU A 30 -0.48 17.49 -21.39
N PRO A 31 -0.36 17.22 -20.08
CA PRO A 31 0.33 16.03 -19.58
C PRO A 31 -0.28 14.77 -20.19
N LEU A 32 0.53 13.81 -20.66
CA LEU A 32 0.02 12.52 -21.13
C LEU A 32 -0.30 11.61 -19.94
N PRO A 33 -1.32 10.72 -20.04
CA PRO A 33 -1.65 9.79 -18.96
C PRO A 33 -0.61 8.67 -18.80
N TYR A 34 0.07 8.31 -19.89
CA TYR A 34 1.15 7.30 -19.93
C TYR A 34 2.42 7.89 -20.56
N PRO A 35 3.60 7.31 -20.30
CA PRO A 35 4.85 7.75 -20.91
C PRO A 35 4.85 7.57 -22.43
N GLU A 36 5.58 8.42 -23.13
CA GLU A 36 5.83 8.23 -24.57
C GLU A 36 6.82 7.08 -24.79
N VAL A 37 6.50 6.18 -25.72
CA VAL A 37 7.39 5.05 -26.07
C VAL A 37 8.62 5.51 -26.84
N GLY A 38 8.50 6.53 -27.70
CA GLY A 38 9.58 6.98 -28.56
C GLY A 38 9.82 6.09 -29.78
N ARG A 39 11.02 6.16 -30.37
CA ARG A 39 11.41 5.36 -31.55
C ARG A 39 11.75 3.93 -31.15
N GLY A 40 11.23 2.95 -31.86
CA GLY A 40 11.46 1.53 -31.59
C GLY A 40 11.27 0.69 -32.86
N THR A 41 11.31 -0.63 -32.72
CA THR A 41 10.89 -1.54 -33.79
C THR A 41 9.37 -1.74 -33.78
N ARG A 42 8.83 -2.27 -34.87
CA ARG A 42 7.41 -2.64 -35.06
C ARG A 42 7.33 -3.99 -35.78
N ILE A 43 7.96 -5.00 -35.18
CA ILE A 43 8.04 -6.37 -35.70
C ILE A 43 6.78 -7.14 -35.29
N LEU A 44 6.26 -6.90 -34.09
CA LEU A 44 5.09 -7.57 -33.55
C LEU A 44 3.81 -6.76 -33.75
N ASP A 45 2.69 -7.47 -33.88
CA ASP A 45 1.35 -6.88 -33.78
C ASP A 45 0.96 -6.79 -32.30
N HIS A 46 1.16 -5.61 -31.71
CA HIS A 46 0.89 -5.37 -30.29
C HIS A 46 -0.60 -5.43 -29.95
N ASP A 47 -1.49 -5.11 -30.91
CA ASP A 47 -2.93 -5.17 -30.71
C ASP A 47 -3.40 -6.63 -30.62
N ALA A 48 -2.88 -7.50 -31.49
CA ALA A 48 -3.18 -8.92 -31.45
C ALA A 48 -2.72 -9.55 -30.11
N LEU A 49 -1.52 -9.20 -29.63
CA LEU A 49 -0.95 -9.73 -28.38
C LEU A 49 -1.70 -9.26 -27.12
N LEU A 50 -2.41 -8.13 -27.19
CA LEU A 50 -3.17 -7.57 -26.07
C LEU A 50 -4.68 -7.83 -26.18
N THR A 51 -5.12 -8.67 -27.12
CA THR A 51 -6.53 -9.02 -27.24
C THR A 51 -7.05 -9.64 -25.94
N GLY A 52 -8.13 -9.08 -25.38
CA GLY A 52 -8.72 -9.53 -24.12
C GLY A 52 -8.15 -8.88 -22.85
N TYR A 53 -7.09 -8.08 -22.95
CA TYR A 53 -6.57 -7.31 -21.82
C TYR A 53 -7.27 -5.94 -21.72
N ALA A 54 -7.75 -5.61 -20.51
CA ALA A 54 -8.36 -4.32 -20.23
C ALA A 54 -7.33 -3.18 -20.32
N GLU A 55 -7.71 -2.04 -20.94
CA GLU A 55 -6.87 -0.85 -21.11
C GLU A 55 -5.52 -1.16 -21.81
N PRO A 56 -5.54 -1.64 -23.08
CA PRO A 56 -4.35 -2.06 -23.83
C PRO A 56 -3.29 -0.95 -23.99
N GLU A 57 -3.70 0.32 -24.00
CA GLU A 57 -2.80 1.47 -24.13
C GLU A 57 -1.79 1.58 -22.98
N TRP A 58 -2.16 1.14 -21.76
CA TRP A 58 -1.20 1.09 -20.65
C TRP A 58 -0.05 0.12 -20.95
N TYR A 59 -0.37 -1.06 -21.49
CA TYR A 59 0.64 -2.08 -21.81
C TYR A 59 1.54 -1.60 -22.95
N LYS A 60 0.96 -1.07 -24.04
CA LYS A 60 1.73 -0.49 -25.16
C LYS A 60 2.71 0.59 -24.71
N ALA A 61 2.34 1.40 -23.73
CA ALA A 61 3.22 2.43 -23.20
C ALA A 61 4.33 1.87 -22.29
N ASN A 62 4.04 0.81 -21.52
CA ASN A 62 4.88 0.42 -20.39
C ASN A 62 5.73 -0.82 -20.59
N ILE A 63 5.20 -1.87 -21.24
CA ILE A 63 5.82 -3.20 -21.20
C ILE A 63 6.60 -3.52 -22.49
N PRO A 64 7.60 -4.41 -22.42
CA PRO A 64 8.17 -5.04 -23.61
C PRO A 64 7.22 -6.11 -24.19
N PHE A 65 7.24 -6.31 -25.50
CA PHE A 65 6.41 -7.30 -26.19
C PHE A 65 7.20 -8.55 -26.56
N LEU A 66 6.61 -9.73 -26.40
CA LEU A 66 7.27 -11.03 -26.53
C LEU A 66 6.52 -11.92 -27.54
N ASP A 67 7.26 -12.54 -28.47
CA ASP A 67 6.82 -13.72 -29.22
C ASP A 67 7.86 -14.83 -29.07
N VAL A 68 7.42 -16.00 -28.63
CA VAL A 68 8.25 -17.21 -28.42
C VAL A 68 7.49 -18.45 -28.90
N PRO A 69 8.18 -19.54 -29.28
CA PRO A 69 7.53 -20.77 -29.72
C PRO A 69 6.79 -21.51 -28.59
N ASP A 70 7.12 -21.24 -27.32
CA ASP A 70 6.43 -21.82 -26.17
C ASP A 70 5.26 -20.94 -25.72
N ARG A 71 4.04 -21.39 -26.04
CA ARG A 71 2.81 -20.65 -25.70
C ARG A 71 2.55 -20.55 -24.20
N GLU A 72 2.92 -21.56 -23.40
CA GLU A 72 2.72 -21.51 -21.95
C GLU A 72 3.53 -20.35 -21.36
N ILE A 73 4.78 -20.19 -21.81
CA ILE A 73 5.65 -19.09 -21.36
C ILE A 73 5.10 -17.73 -21.79
N GLN A 74 4.65 -17.62 -23.05
CA GLN A 74 4.14 -16.38 -23.60
C GLN A 74 2.85 -15.92 -22.90
N ASP A 75 1.88 -16.83 -22.72
CA ASP A 75 0.59 -16.51 -22.11
C ASP A 75 0.77 -16.05 -20.65
N VAL A 76 1.64 -16.73 -19.89
CA VAL A 76 2.00 -16.33 -18.53
C VAL A 76 2.76 -15.00 -18.52
N TYR A 77 3.61 -14.71 -19.51
CA TYR A 77 4.33 -13.42 -19.59
C TYR A 77 3.35 -12.22 -19.66
N TYR A 78 2.35 -12.27 -20.53
CA TYR A 78 1.35 -11.21 -20.64
C TYR A 78 0.40 -11.18 -19.44
N TYR A 79 -0.01 -12.36 -18.95
CA TYR A 79 -0.78 -12.45 -17.71
C TYR A 79 -0.06 -11.82 -16.53
N ARG A 80 1.25 -12.05 -16.37
CA ARG A 80 2.04 -11.53 -15.26
C ARG A 80 2.25 -10.03 -15.32
N TRP A 81 2.33 -9.43 -16.50
CA TRP A 81 2.21 -7.98 -16.64
C TRP A 81 0.85 -7.46 -16.19
N SER A 82 -0.22 -8.19 -16.49
CA SER A 82 -1.56 -7.84 -16.02
C SER A 82 -1.70 -7.97 -14.50
N THR A 83 -1.09 -8.99 -13.89
CA THR A 83 -0.99 -9.12 -12.43
C THR A 83 -0.26 -7.91 -11.85
N TYR A 84 0.94 -7.62 -12.33
CA TYR A 84 1.74 -6.50 -11.83
C TYR A 84 0.99 -5.16 -11.92
N LYS A 85 0.30 -4.91 -13.03
CA LYS A 85 -0.55 -3.71 -13.21
C LYS A 85 -1.62 -3.59 -12.13
N ARG A 86 -2.33 -4.66 -11.80
CA ARG A 86 -3.41 -4.65 -10.79
C ARG A 86 -2.90 -4.30 -9.38
N HIS A 87 -1.61 -4.51 -9.13
CA HIS A 87 -0.97 -4.22 -7.84
C HIS A 87 -0.36 -2.83 -7.73
N ILE A 88 -0.33 -2.05 -8.82
CA ILE A 88 0.04 -0.63 -8.78
C ILE A 88 -1.13 0.14 -8.14
N ARG A 89 -0.90 0.65 -6.92
CA ARG A 89 -1.90 1.39 -6.16
C ARG A 89 -1.40 2.80 -5.88
N TYR A 90 -2.10 3.81 -6.38
CA TYR A 90 -1.85 5.20 -5.95
C TYR A 90 -2.47 5.42 -4.57
N THR A 91 -1.72 5.98 -3.63
CA THR A 91 -2.15 6.08 -2.22
C THR A 91 -2.55 7.51 -1.84
N ASP A 92 -1.59 8.42 -1.80
CA ASP A 92 -1.80 9.82 -1.48
C ASP A 92 -0.73 10.68 -2.16
N THR A 93 -0.84 12.01 -2.07
CA THR A 93 0.08 12.93 -2.77
C THR A 93 1.48 13.02 -2.13
N ALA A 94 1.68 12.51 -0.92
CA ALA A 94 2.98 12.49 -0.24
C ALA A 94 3.73 11.18 -0.50
N THR A 95 3.01 10.07 -0.58
CA THR A 95 3.54 8.72 -0.76
C THR A 95 3.61 8.32 -2.23
N GLY A 96 2.65 8.76 -3.05
CA GLY A 96 2.53 8.35 -4.46
C GLY A 96 2.04 6.91 -4.58
N HIS A 97 2.72 6.13 -5.41
CA HIS A 97 2.36 4.73 -5.64
C HIS A 97 3.02 3.76 -4.64
N ILE A 98 2.30 2.69 -4.32
CA ILE A 98 2.88 1.46 -3.75
C ILE A 98 2.59 0.27 -4.65
N LEU A 99 3.33 -0.81 -4.42
CA LEU A 99 3.06 -2.11 -5.01
C LEU A 99 2.53 -3.01 -3.90
N THR A 100 1.29 -3.46 -4.06
CA THR A 100 0.67 -4.37 -3.09
C THR A 100 1.07 -5.81 -3.36
N GLU A 101 1.06 -6.63 -2.32
CA GLU A 101 1.29 -8.08 -2.42
C GLU A 101 -0.03 -8.83 -2.59
N PHE A 102 -0.99 -8.56 -1.70
CA PHE A 102 -2.40 -8.93 -1.82
C PHE A 102 -3.24 -7.74 -2.27
N HIS A 103 -4.31 -7.99 -3.03
CA HIS A 103 -5.27 -6.94 -3.35
C HIS A 103 -5.95 -6.39 -2.10
N ASN A 104 -6.45 -7.29 -1.24
CA ASN A 104 -6.99 -6.97 0.07
C ASN A 104 -5.91 -7.14 1.12
N ALA A 105 -5.48 -6.02 1.70
CA ALA A 105 -4.37 -6.02 2.65
C ALA A 105 -4.77 -6.79 3.92
N PRO A 106 -4.00 -7.83 4.32
CA PRO A 106 -4.21 -8.53 5.57
C PRO A 106 -3.84 -7.64 6.78
N GLY A 107 -4.26 -8.06 7.98
CA GLY A 107 -4.10 -7.28 9.21
C GLY A 107 -2.65 -7.01 9.64
N TYR A 108 -1.68 -7.72 9.07
CA TYR A 108 -0.23 -7.56 9.32
C TYR A 108 0.47 -6.67 8.29
N ALA A 109 -0.27 -6.03 7.38
CA ALA A 109 0.31 -5.11 6.40
C ALA A 109 0.75 -3.79 7.06
N ALA A 110 1.82 -3.21 6.51
CA ALA A 110 2.27 -1.86 6.81
C ALA A 110 1.21 -0.83 6.38
N PRO A 111 1.31 0.44 6.84
CA PRO A 111 0.38 1.49 6.47
C PRO A 111 0.16 1.57 4.96
N LEU A 112 -1.08 1.80 4.52
CA LEU A 112 -1.52 1.82 3.12
C LEU A 112 -1.58 0.44 2.43
N GLY A 113 -1.28 -0.64 3.14
CA GLY A 113 -1.39 -2.03 2.65
C GLY A 113 -0.11 -2.59 2.03
N GLY A 114 1.05 -1.98 2.29
CA GLY A 114 2.34 -2.51 1.83
C GLY A 114 2.79 -3.71 2.66
N ILE A 115 3.45 -4.68 2.05
CA ILE A 115 4.10 -5.82 2.72
C ILE A 115 5.51 -5.96 2.15
N VAL A 116 6.53 -5.98 3.03
CA VAL A 116 7.93 -5.89 2.58
C VAL A 116 8.49 -7.22 2.07
N ALA A 117 7.83 -8.34 2.37
CA ALA A 117 8.29 -9.70 2.06
C ALA A 117 8.75 -9.87 0.60
N ALA A 118 7.91 -9.49 -0.36
CA ALA A 118 8.26 -9.54 -1.78
C ALA A 118 8.72 -8.20 -2.38
N ALA A 119 9.04 -7.18 -1.57
CA ALA A 119 9.40 -5.87 -2.10
C ALA A 119 10.59 -5.92 -3.08
N GLY A 120 11.58 -6.77 -2.81
CA GLY A 120 12.70 -7.00 -3.71
C GLY A 120 12.27 -7.62 -5.04
N HIS A 121 11.34 -8.58 -5.03
CA HIS A 121 10.76 -9.15 -6.24
C HIS A 121 9.97 -8.11 -7.04
N HIS A 122 9.15 -7.31 -6.37
CA HIS A 122 8.37 -6.25 -7.02
C HIS A 122 9.26 -5.26 -7.78
N ILE A 123 10.37 -4.85 -7.17
CA ILE A 123 11.32 -3.91 -7.79
C ILE A 123 12.03 -4.57 -8.99
N TYR A 124 12.38 -5.85 -8.91
CA TYR A 124 12.99 -6.60 -10.01
C TYR A 124 12.05 -6.83 -11.19
N GLU A 125 10.76 -7.11 -10.94
CA GLU A 125 9.75 -7.24 -12.00
C GLU A 125 9.46 -5.85 -12.62
N GLY A 126 9.29 -4.84 -11.77
CA GLY A 126 8.92 -3.48 -12.14
C GLY A 126 10.00 -2.65 -12.82
N ARG A 127 11.28 -3.02 -12.70
CA ARG A 127 12.38 -2.26 -13.32
C ARG A 127 12.28 -2.18 -14.84
N TRP A 128 11.49 -3.07 -15.46
CA TRP A 128 11.24 -3.11 -16.90
C TRP A 128 10.03 -2.28 -17.35
N LEU A 129 9.32 -1.62 -16.43
CA LEU A 129 8.29 -0.64 -16.78
C LEU A 129 8.95 0.64 -17.31
N ARG A 130 8.36 1.19 -18.38
CA ARG A 130 8.76 2.50 -18.89
C ARG A 130 8.32 3.65 -17.99
N ASP A 131 7.13 3.57 -17.39
CA ASP A 131 6.75 4.47 -16.31
C ASP A 131 7.48 4.06 -15.03
N ARG A 132 8.34 4.96 -14.59
CA ARG A 132 9.28 4.72 -13.52
C ARG A 132 8.71 5.06 -12.15
N ARG A 133 7.61 5.82 -12.10
CA ARG A 133 7.00 6.35 -10.88
C ARG A 133 6.57 5.26 -9.89
N PRO A 134 5.89 4.17 -10.31
CA PRO A 134 5.46 3.14 -9.37
C PRO A 134 6.60 2.56 -8.52
N VAL A 135 7.74 2.27 -9.15
CA VAL A 135 8.90 1.70 -8.44
C VAL A 135 9.69 2.78 -7.67
N ASP A 136 9.77 4.01 -8.21
CA ASP A 136 10.43 5.12 -7.52
C ASP A 136 9.72 5.51 -6.22
N ASP A 137 8.40 5.61 -6.26
CA ASP A 137 7.58 5.92 -5.10
C ASP A 137 7.65 4.78 -4.08
N TYR A 138 7.57 3.53 -4.53
CA TYR A 138 7.67 2.35 -3.66
C TYR A 138 9.03 2.23 -2.94
N LEU A 139 10.14 2.56 -3.62
CA LEU A 139 11.46 2.67 -2.96
C LEU A 139 11.48 3.76 -1.88
N ARG A 140 10.87 4.92 -2.14
CA ARG A 140 10.77 5.99 -1.13
C ARG A 140 9.85 5.58 0.02
N TYR A 141 8.76 4.88 -0.26
CA TYR A 141 7.83 4.36 0.74
C TYR A 141 8.55 3.48 1.77
N TRP A 142 9.34 2.50 1.33
CA TRP A 142 10.07 1.60 2.22
C TRP A 142 11.29 2.23 2.91
N LEU A 143 11.91 3.26 2.32
CA LEU A 143 13.16 3.83 2.85
C LEU A 143 12.97 5.14 3.62
N ARG A 144 11.87 5.87 3.40
CA ARG A 144 11.60 7.20 3.95
C ARG A 144 10.14 7.45 4.33
N GLY A 145 9.21 6.75 3.68
CA GLY A 145 7.77 6.94 3.84
C GLY A 145 7.19 6.11 4.98
N PRO A 146 5.85 5.91 4.98
CA PRO A 146 5.17 5.13 6.02
C PRO A 146 5.68 3.68 6.19
N GLY A 147 6.20 3.07 5.12
CA GLY A 147 6.82 1.74 5.17
C GLY A 147 8.16 1.70 5.92
N ALA A 148 8.82 2.85 6.13
CA ALA A 148 9.99 2.96 7.01
C ALA A 148 9.63 3.32 8.46
N GLY A 149 8.32 3.46 8.75
CA GLY A 149 7.80 3.90 10.04
C GLY A 149 7.85 2.81 11.11
N PRO A 150 7.71 3.20 12.40
CA PRO A 150 7.75 2.25 13.50
C PRO A 150 6.58 1.25 13.45
N LYS A 151 6.82 0.04 13.95
CA LYS A 151 5.79 -0.99 14.16
C LYS A 151 5.89 -1.60 15.57
N PRO A 152 4.79 -2.16 16.11
CA PRO A 152 4.85 -2.95 17.33
C PRO A 152 5.78 -4.18 17.19
N LYS A 153 6.51 -4.49 18.26
CA LYS A 153 7.27 -5.73 18.43
C LYS A 153 6.39 -6.77 19.12
N THR A 154 5.80 -7.65 18.32
CA THR A 154 4.91 -8.74 18.80
C THR A 154 5.13 -9.97 17.96
N ASP A 155 4.82 -11.15 18.48
CA ASP A 155 4.93 -12.45 17.77
C ASP A 155 4.28 -12.41 16.38
N HIS A 156 3.13 -11.74 16.23
CA HIS A 156 2.43 -11.64 14.94
C HIS A 156 3.01 -10.63 13.95
N LEU A 157 3.90 -9.73 14.39
CA LEU A 157 4.42 -8.62 13.58
C LEU A 157 5.95 -8.57 13.61
N ASN A 158 6.63 -9.68 13.87
CA ASN A 158 8.07 -9.75 14.09
C ASN A 158 8.53 -9.01 15.36
N GLU A 159 8.82 -9.77 16.41
CA GLU A 159 9.30 -9.24 17.70
C GLU A 159 10.76 -8.72 17.66
N ASP A 160 11.55 -9.16 16.67
CA ASP A 160 12.98 -8.83 16.56
C ASP A 160 13.21 -7.43 15.98
N THR A 161 12.21 -6.82 15.33
CA THR A 161 12.35 -5.57 14.58
C THR A 161 11.28 -4.55 14.95
N ASP A 162 11.58 -3.25 14.82
CA ASP A 162 10.68 -2.16 15.26
C ASP A 162 10.21 -1.23 14.15
N ASP A 163 10.41 -1.58 12.88
CA ASP A 163 9.85 -0.86 11.73
C ASP A 163 9.35 -1.81 10.63
N TRP A 164 8.45 -1.31 9.80
CA TRP A 164 7.78 -2.10 8.76
C TRP A 164 8.74 -2.60 7.66
N ALA A 165 9.80 -1.87 7.33
CA ALA A 165 10.76 -2.26 6.30
C ALA A 165 11.69 -3.41 6.73
N HIS A 166 11.64 -3.80 8.01
CA HIS A 166 12.38 -4.94 8.58
C HIS A 166 11.42 -6.00 9.16
N GLN A 167 10.14 -5.95 8.82
CA GLN A 167 9.20 -7.03 9.21
C GLN A 167 9.60 -8.35 8.57
N TYR A 168 10.05 -8.32 7.32
CA TYR A 168 10.57 -9.46 6.58
C TYR A 168 11.94 -9.15 5.96
N GLY A 169 12.71 -10.19 5.60
CA GLY A 169 13.97 -10.03 4.87
C GLY A 169 13.80 -9.28 3.55
N PHE A 170 14.67 -8.30 3.28
CA PHE A 170 14.56 -7.42 2.11
C PHE A 170 15.94 -6.99 1.57
N TRP A 171 16.25 -7.33 0.30
CA TRP A 171 17.48 -6.94 -0.43
C TRP A 171 17.35 -5.56 -1.10
N ALA A 172 17.14 -4.53 -0.26
CA ALA A 172 16.71 -3.20 -0.69
C ALA A 172 17.72 -2.50 -1.61
N ALA A 173 19.02 -2.58 -1.27
CA ALA A 173 20.06 -1.86 -1.98
C ALA A 173 20.40 -2.54 -3.31
N ASP A 174 20.42 -3.88 -3.33
CA ASP A 174 20.58 -4.63 -4.57
C ASP A 174 19.44 -4.33 -5.55
N ALA A 175 18.19 -4.45 -5.12
CA ALA A 175 17.04 -4.17 -5.96
C ALA A 175 17.04 -2.71 -6.49
N ALA A 176 17.35 -1.73 -5.65
CA ALA A 176 17.46 -0.32 -6.05
C ALA A 176 18.59 -0.08 -7.07
N TYR A 177 19.74 -0.72 -6.88
CA TYR A 177 20.87 -0.62 -7.80
C TYR A 177 20.55 -1.28 -9.15
N GLN A 178 20.00 -2.49 -9.13
CA GLN A 178 19.61 -3.25 -10.31
C GLN A 178 18.56 -2.52 -11.16
N ARG A 179 17.60 -1.86 -10.49
CA ARG A 179 16.70 -0.93 -11.16
C ARG A 179 17.44 0.20 -11.86
N SER A 180 18.41 0.84 -11.19
CA SER A 180 19.18 1.95 -11.78
C SER A 180 20.01 1.52 -13.00
N LEU A 181 20.44 0.26 -13.06
CA LEU A 181 21.14 -0.29 -14.22
C LEU A 181 20.24 -0.39 -15.46
N VAL A 182 18.95 -0.71 -15.27
CA VAL A 182 17.96 -0.76 -16.35
C VAL A 182 17.49 0.63 -16.74
N THR A 183 17.15 1.48 -15.77
CA THR A 183 16.56 2.80 -16.07
C THR A 183 17.58 3.86 -16.45
N GLY A 184 18.85 3.68 -16.06
CA GLY A 184 19.89 4.70 -16.19
C GLY A 184 19.82 5.82 -15.16
N ASP A 185 18.84 5.80 -14.24
CA ASP A 185 18.68 6.84 -13.25
C ASP A 185 19.60 6.65 -12.04
N THR A 186 20.74 7.30 -12.15
CA THR A 186 21.68 7.38 -11.04
C THR A 186 21.29 8.43 -9.99
N LYS A 187 20.40 9.39 -10.30
CA LYS A 187 20.07 10.49 -9.39
C LYS A 187 19.30 9.98 -8.18
N LEU A 188 18.26 9.17 -8.38
CA LEU A 188 17.48 8.65 -7.26
C LEU A 188 18.33 7.73 -6.38
N VAL A 189 18.97 6.70 -6.94
CA VAL A 189 19.71 5.70 -6.16
C VAL A 189 20.86 6.34 -5.36
N LYS A 190 21.56 7.33 -5.94
CA LYS A 190 22.58 8.11 -5.21
C LYS A 190 21.98 8.88 -4.05
N SER A 191 20.81 9.48 -4.25
CA SER A 191 20.11 10.22 -3.20
C SER A 191 19.66 9.30 -2.05
N LEU A 192 19.39 8.02 -2.33
CA LEU A 192 18.95 7.01 -1.36
C LEU A 192 20.12 6.30 -0.65
N LEU A 193 21.37 6.50 -1.07
CA LEU A 193 22.53 5.81 -0.47
C LEU A 193 22.57 5.88 1.07
N PRO A 194 22.33 7.03 1.73
CA PRO A 194 22.29 7.08 3.19
C PRO A 194 21.16 6.25 3.80
N ASP A 195 20.01 6.15 3.12
CA ASP A 195 18.85 5.39 3.56
C ASP A 195 19.10 3.88 3.40
N LEU A 196 19.71 3.47 2.29
CA LEU A 196 20.13 2.09 2.03
C LEU A 196 21.16 1.61 3.05
N ILE A 197 22.12 2.45 3.43
CA ILE A 197 23.08 2.15 4.50
C ILE A 197 22.37 1.94 5.84
N ARG A 198 21.36 2.78 6.17
CA ARG A 198 20.59 2.61 7.40
C ARG A 198 19.76 1.33 7.40
N GLN A 199 19.14 0.98 6.27
CA GLN A 199 18.42 -0.28 6.13
C GLN A 199 19.36 -1.48 6.36
N TYR A 200 20.53 -1.48 5.70
CA TYR A 200 21.54 -2.53 5.92
C TYR A 200 21.98 -2.62 7.40
N ASP A 201 22.37 -1.48 7.99
CA ASP A 201 22.96 -1.47 9.34
C ASP A 201 21.94 -1.87 10.42
N LYS A 202 20.64 -1.70 10.19
CA LYS A 202 19.58 -2.02 11.16
C LYS A 202 19.39 -3.53 11.36
N TRP A 203 19.71 -4.36 10.38
CA TRP A 203 19.84 -5.82 10.55
C TRP A 203 20.96 -6.23 11.52
N GLY A 204 21.80 -5.29 11.98
CA GLY A 204 22.89 -5.54 12.93
C GLY A 204 22.46 -6.17 14.25
N ASN A 205 21.19 -6.03 14.67
CA ASN A 205 20.65 -6.73 15.85
C ASN A 205 20.59 -8.25 15.67
N GLN A 206 20.50 -8.70 14.42
CA GLN A 206 20.46 -10.10 14.02
C GLN A 206 21.83 -10.61 13.54
N TYR A 207 22.91 -9.84 13.72
CA TYR A 207 24.26 -10.23 13.31
C TYR A 207 25.07 -10.88 14.46
N ASP A 208 25.43 -12.14 14.29
CA ASP A 208 26.33 -12.84 15.21
C ASP A 208 27.80 -12.60 14.85
N LYS A 209 28.46 -11.78 15.66
CA LYS A 209 29.88 -11.43 15.47
C LYS A 209 30.85 -12.62 15.59
N LYS A 210 30.50 -13.69 16.31
CA LYS A 210 31.37 -14.87 16.48
C LYS A 210 31.34 -15.76 15.24
N LEU A 211 30.16 -15.90 14.62
CA LEU A 211 30.01 -16.69 13.41
C LEU A 211 30.24 -15.88 12.13
N GLY A 212 30.03 -14.56 12.18
CA GLY A 212 30.08 -13.68 11.02
C GLY A 212 28.84 -13.79 10.13
N LEU A 213 27.70 -14.20 10.70
CA LEU A 213 26.46 -14.47 9.98
C LEU A 213 25.28 -13.74 10.62
N TYR A 214 24.31 -13.39 9.79
CA TYR A 214 22.99 -12.98 10.22
C TYR A 214 22.11 -14.20 10.52
N TRP A 215 21.23 -14.09 11.51
CA TRP A 215 20.19 -15.09 11.80
C TRP A 215 18.80 -14.53 11.52
N SER A 216 17.85 -15.40 11.20
CA SER A 216 16.45 -15.06 10.96
C SER A 216 15.56 -16.21 11.45
N VAL A 217 14.30 -15.90 11.72
CA VAL A 217 13.23 -16.89 11.91
C VAL A 217 12.60 -17.16 10.53
N PRO A 218 12.31 -18.40 10.13
CA PRO A 218 11.77 -18.70 8.80
C PRO A 218 10.51 -17.90 8.43
N VAL A 219 9.55 -17.67 9.35
CA VAL A 219 8.38 -16.82 9.09
C VAL A 219 8.76 -15.38 8.72
N TRP A 220 9.86 -14.84 9.27
CA TRP A 220 10.37 -13.49 8.93
C TRP A 220 11.21 -13.45 7.65
N ASP A 221 11.48 -14.60 7.04
CA ASP A 221 11.89 -14.68 5.63
C ASP A 221 10.68 -14.84 4.69
N ALA A 222 9.45 -14.73 5.22
CA ALA A 222 8.19 -15.08 4.57
C ALA A 222 8.10 -16.57 4.18
N MET A 223 8.65 -17.45 5.03
CA MET A 223 8.75 -18.89 4.79
C MET A 223 8.43 -19.67 6.08
N GLU A 224 7.21 -19.58 6.61
CA GLU A 224 6.80 -20.30 7.83
C GLU A 224 6.69 -21.83 7.63
N TYR A 225 6.77 -22.62 8.70
CA TYR A 225 6.64 -24.09 8.65
C TYR A 225 7.58 -24.75 7.61
N THR A 226 8.89 -24.48 7.68
CA THR A 226 9.86 -25.13 6.79
C THR A 226 10.39 -26.42 7.40
N ALA A 227 11.02 -27.26 6.59
CA ALA A 227 11.71 -28.45 7.10
C ALA A 227 12.73 -28.12 8.20
N SER A 228 13.42 -26.97 8.08
CA SER A 228 14.33 -26.48 9.12
C SER A 228 13.62 -26.16 10.44
N SER A 229 12.42 -25.58 10.43
CA SER A 229 11.71 -25.26 11.68
C SER A 229 11.16 -26.51 12.35
N TYR A 230 10.59 -27.47 11.61
CA TYR A 230 10.19 -28.75 12.20
C TYR A 230 11.35 -29.55 12.79
N GLU A 231 12.53 -29.51 12.15
CA GLU A 231 13.68 -30.26 12.63
C GLU A 231 14.29 -29.63 13.89
N SER A 232 14.35 -28.31 13.97
CA SER A 232 15.06 -27.59 15.04
C SER A 232 14.17 -27.09 16.17
N ASP A 233 12.88 -26.90 15.92
CA ASP A 233 11.90 -26.47 16.93
C ASP A 233 10.49 -27.04 16.64
N PRO A 234 10.29 -28.36 16.81
CA PRO A 234 9.02 -29.01 16.53
C PRO A 234 7.86 -28.57 17.45
N ALA A 235 8.15 -27.87 18.54
CA ALA A 235 7.13 -27.38 19.48
C ALA A 235 6.41 -26.13 18.95
N ASP A 236 7.11 -25.30 18.17
CA ASP A 236 6.56 -24.11 17.51
C ASP A 236 7.18 -23.95 16.11
N PRO A 237 6.81 -24.76 15.11
CA PRO A 237 7.41 -24.69 13.78
C PRO A 237 7.01 -23.44 12.98
N TYR A 238 6.09 -22.60 13.48
CA TYR A 238 5.71 -21.33 12.87
C TYR A 238 6.68 -20.22 13.28
N HIS A 239 6.85 -19.97 14.58
CA HIS A 239 7.76 -18.92 15.09
C HIS A 239 9.16 -19.44 15.46
N GLY A 240 9.36 -20.76 15.44
CA GLY A 240 10.61 -21.41 15.79
C GLY A 240 11.55 -21.64 14.60
N GLY A 241 12.64 -22.33 14.88
CA GLY A 241 13.70 -22.58 13.89
C GLY A 241 14.53 -21.35 13.56
N HIS A 242 14.69 -20.41 14.49
CA HIS A 242 15.61 -19.29 14.33
C HIS A 242 17.05 -19.77 14.18
N GLY A 243 17.69 -19.31 13.12
CA GLY A 243 18.98 -19.84 12.71
C GLY A 243 19.67 -18.99 11.66
N TYR A 244 20.89 -19.40 11.32
CA TYR A 244 21.67 -18.78 10.26
C TYR A 244 21.27 -19.43 8.93
N ARG A 245 20.56 -18.66 8.12
CA ARG A 245 19.93 -19.12 6.87
C ARG A 245 20.65 -18.54 5.66
N PRO A 246 20.77 -19.27 4.53
CA PRO A 246 21.31 -18.71 3.30
C PRO A 246 20.59 -17.45 2.79
N THR A 247 19.29 -17.31 3.05
CA THR A 247 18.43 -16.15 2.69
C THR A 247 19.01 -14.80 3.14
N LEU A 248 18.80 -14.40 4.40
CA LEU A 248 19.17 -13.08 4.90
C LEU A 248 20.67 -12.78 4.73
N ASN A 249 21.52 -13.81 4.81
CA ASN A 249 22.96 -13.67 4.57
C ASN A 249 23.27 -13.33 3.10
N ALA A 250 22.59 -13.96 2.14
CA ALA A 250 22.75 -13.62 0.72
C ALA A 250 22.12 -12.26 0.38
N TYR A 251 20.99 -11.90 0.99
CA TYR A 251 20.37 -10.57 0.83
C TYR A 251 21.32 -9.46 1.31
N GLN A 252 21.89 -9.60 2.52
CA GLN A 252 22.88 -8.66 3.04
C GLN A 252 24.16 -8.64 2.18
N TYR A 253 24.59 -9.77 1.63
CA TYR A 253 25.72 -9.80 0.70
C TYR A 253 25.45 -8.97 -0.57
N GLY A 254 24.28 -9.17 -1.20
CA GLY A 254 23.84 -8.40 -2.36
C GLY A 254 23.76 -6.90 -2.05
N ASP A 255 23.15 -6.55 -0.92
CA ASP A 255 23.03 -5.16 -0.50
C ASP A 255 24.39 -4.51 -0.24
N ALA A 256 25.34 -5.22 0.37
CA ALA A 256 26.69 -4.71 0.57
C ALA A 256 27.41 -4.46 -0.78
N LYS A 257 27.30 -5.37 -1.76
CA LYS A 257 27.84 -5.17 -3.12
C LYS A 257 27.22 -3.93 -3.77
N ALA A 258 25.91 -3.80 -3.69
CA ALA A 258 25.18 -2.69 -4.30
C ALA A 258 25.50 -1.34 -3.66
N ILE A 259 25.55 -1.27 -2.32
CA ILE A 259 25.97 -0.06 -1.59
C ILE A 259 27.38 0.36 -2.01
N ALA A 260 28.31 -0.59 -2.12
CA ALA A 260 29.65 -0.29 -2.58
C ALA A 260 29.68 0.25 -4.01
N ALA A 261 28.92 -0.37 -4.93
CA ALA A 261 28.80 0.09 -6.30
C ALA A 261 28.22 1.51 -6.38
N ILE A 262 27.14 1.80 -5.63
CA ILE A 262 26.54 3.14 -5.57
C ILE A 262 27.54 4.16 -5.01
N ALA A 263 28.28 3.81 -3.94
CA ALA A 263 29.28 4.68 -3.33
C ALA A 263 30.42 5.03 -4.31
N HIS A 264 30.90 4.06 -5.10
CA HIS A 264 31.87 4.30 -6.17
C HIS A 264 31.37 5.34 -7.19
N THR A 265 30.09 5.27 -7.58
CA THR A 265 29.52 6.26 -8.53
C THR A 265 29.44 7.69 -7.99
N GLN A 266 29.64 7.88 -6.67
CA GLN A 266 29.70 9.18 -6.00
C GLN A 266 31.14 9.58 -5.61
N GLY A 267 32.13 8.72 -5.87
CA GLY A 267 33.52 8.93 -5.42
C GLY A 267 33.75 8.65 -3.93
N ASP A 268 32.78 8.05 -3.22
CA ASP A 268 32.92 7.68 -1.80
C ASP A 268 33.65 6.34 -1.65
N THR A 269 34.98 6.39 -1.85
CA THR A 269 35.86 5.21 -1.77
C THR A 269 35.98 4.62 -0.36
N ALA A 270 35.63 5.38 0.69
CA ALA A 270 35.68 4.89 2.06
C ALA A 270 34.48 3.98 2.35
N THR A 271 33.27 4.45 2.02
CA THR A 271 32.06 3.64 2.13
C THR A 271 32.14 2.43 1.21
N ALA A 272 32.62 2.59 -0.02
CA ALA A 272 32.75 1.47 -0.95
C ALA A 272 33.62 0.34 -0.39
N ARG A 273 34.85 0.64 0.05
CA ARG A 273 35.75 -0.35 0.66
C ARG A 273 35.18 -1.01 1.91
N ARG A 274 34.45 -0.25 2.73
CA ARG A 274 33.79 -0.78 3.94
C ARG A 274 32.80 -1.88 3.58
N PHE A 275 31.95 -1.64 2.60
CA PHE A 275 30.91 -2.59 2.22
C PHE A 275 31.44 -3.74 1.35
N GLU A 276 32.46 -3.52 0.52
CA GLU A 276 33.21 -4.61 -0.15
C GLU A 276 33.79 -5.59 0.88
N GLN A 277 34.38 -5.07 1.96
CA GLN A 277 34.92 -5.91 3.03
C GLN A 277 33.81 -6.68 3.76
N ARG A 278 32.68 -6.03 4.08
CA ARG A 278 31.52 -6.71 4.69
C ARG A 278 30.99 -7.84 3.80
N ALA A 279 30.84 -7.60 2.51
CA ALA A 279 30.43 -8.60 1.54
C ALA A 279 31.42 -9.79 1.52
N LYS A 280 32.72 -9.51 1.46
CA LYS A 280 33.77 -10.54 1.50
C LYS A 280 33.74 -11.38 2.78
N ASP A 281 33.59 -10.73 3.93
CA ASP A 281 33.53 -11.41 5.23
C ASP A 281 32.30 -12.32 5.31
N LEU A 282 31.14 -11.83 4.85
CA LEU A 282 29.90 -12.59 4.86
C LEU A 282 29.94 -13.80 3.92
N ARG A 283 30.50 -13.64 2.71
CA ARG A 283 30.76 -14.75 1.78
C ARG A 283 31.65 -15.81 2.41
N THR A 284 32.73 -15.40 3.06
CA THR A 284 33.66 -16.31 3.75
C THR A 284 32.97 -17.06 4.89
N ALA A 285 32.15 -16.36 5.69
CA ALA A 285 31.41 -16.96 6.79
C ALA A 285 30.37 -17.98 6.30
N LEU A 286 29.61 -17.64 5.25
CA LEU A 286 28.60 -18.53 4.67
C LEU A 286 29.21 -19.86 4.19
N HIS A 287 30.30 -19.82 3.42
CA HIS A 287 30.97 -21.05 2.98
C HIS A 287 31.56 -21.84 4.13
N ARG A 288 32.13 -21.17 5.14
CA ARG A 288 32.70 -21.86 6.29
C ARG A 288 31.65 -22.56 7.16
N ARG A 289 30.44 -22.00 7.23
CA ARG A 289 29.47 -22.35 8.28
C ARG A 289 28.21 -23.03 7.77
N LEU A 290 27.80 -22.75 6.53
CA LEU A 290 26.54 -23.21 5.93
C LEU A 290 26.74 -24.17 4.75
N TRP A 291 27.92 -24.20 4.12
CA TRP A 291 28.24 -25.19 3.09
C TRP A 291 28.63 -26.53 3.74
N ASP A 292 28.03 -27.61 3.27
CA ASP A 292 28.44 -28.96 3.61
C ASP A 292 29.24 -29.59 2.44
N PRO A 293 30.55 -29.85 2.60
CA PRO A 293 31.36 -30.41 1.52
C PRO A 293 31.09 -31.90 1.25
N GLN A 294 30.42 -32.62 2.15
CA GLN A 294 30.03 -34.02 1.90
C GLN A 294 28.71 -34.09 1.16
N ARG A 295 27.74 -33.25 1.57
CA ARG A 295 26.41 -33.20 0.97
C ARG A 295 26.29 -32.22 -0.20
N GLN A 296 27.35 -31.46 -0.47
CA GLN A 296 27.51 -30.52 -1.59
C GLN A 296 26.33 -29.54 -1.71
N PHE A 297 25.95 -28.91 -0.60
CA PHE A 297 24.82 -27.99 -0.55
C PHE A 297 24.93 -26.97 0.60
N PHE A 298 24.23 -25.84 0.50
CA PHE A 298 24.10 -24.85 1.58
C PHE A 298 22.87 -25.14 2.45
N TYR A 299 23.04 -25.17 3.77
CA TYR A 299 21.99 -25.56 4.71
C TYR A 299 21.67 -24.45 5.72
N HIS A 300 20.47 -24.54 6.29
CA HIS A 300 20.12 -23.89 7.54
C HIS A 300 21.02 -24.41 8.68
N LYS A 301 21.45 -23.50 9.57
CA LYS A 301 22.13 -23.83 10.82
C LYS A 301 21.37 -23.24 12.01
N ALA A 302 20.77 -24.10 12.85
CA ALA A 302 20.03 -23.63 14.01
C ALA A 302 20.95 -22.88 14.99
N ARG A 303 20.39 -21.92 15.73
CA ARG A 303 21.13 -21.22 16.79
C ARG A 303 21.44 -22.15 17.98
N ALA A 304 22.41 -21.74 18.78
CA ALA A 304 22.92 -22.53 19.91
C ALA A 304 21.88 -22.83 21.00
N ASP A 305 20.86 -21.99 21.10
CA ASP A 305 19.73 -22.17 22.03
C ASP A 305 18.73 -23.24 21.56
N LEU A 306 18.64 -23.52 20.26
CA LEU A 306 17.86 -24.64 19.71
C LEU A 306 18.70 -25.91 19.52
N ASP A 307 19.92 -25.76 18.99
CA ASP A 307 20.91 -26.83 18.86
C ASP A 307 22.25 -26.37 19.46
N PRO A 308 22.61 -26.80 20.68
CA PRO A 308 23.88 -26.43 21.32
C PRO A 308 25.14 -26.83 20.52
N GLN A 309 25.04 -27.83 19.66
CA GLN A 309 26.12 -28.23 18.74
C GLN A 309 26.10 -27.40 17.44
N GLN A 310 25.07 -26.58 17.24
CA GLN A 310 24.82 -25.75 16.06
C GLN A 310 25.04 -26.55 14.77
N ARG A 311 24.41 -27.71 14.61
CA ARG A 311 24.63 -28.52 13.42
C ARG A 311 23.89 -27.93 12.22
N LEU A 312 24.30 -28.34 11.03
CA LEU A 312 23.49 -28.11 9.83
C LEU A 312 22.30 -29.06 9.88
N VAL A 313 21.12 -28.58 9.49
CA VAL A 313 19.92 -29.43 9.39
C VAL A 313 20.11 -30.54 8.36
N ALA A 314 19.32 -31.61 8.45
CA ALA A 314 19.41 -32.76 7.56
C ALA A 314 18.89 -32.45 6.15
N SER A 315 17.79 -31.69 6.07
CA SER A 315 17.04 -31.44 4.82
C SER A 315 17.62 -30.29 3.99
N ARG A 316 17.73 -30.49 2.67
CA ARG A 316 17.95 -29.42 1.69
C ARG A 316 16.65 -28.66 1.45
N GLU A 317 16.76 -27.35 1.41
CA GLU A 317 15.67 -26.41 1.11
C GLU A 317 16.12 -25.51 -0.06
N GLN A 318 15.17 -24.99 -0.86
CA GLN A 318 15.48 -24.11 -2.02
C GLN A 318 16.30 -22.88 -1.62
N ILE A 319 16.23 -22.44 -0.37
CA ILE A 319 17.06 -21.35 0.16
C ILE A 319 18.56 -21.58 -0.09
N GLY A 320 19.00 -22.83 -0.19
CA GLY A 320 20.38 -23.17 -0.51
C GLY A 320 20.85 -22.68 -1.88
N PHE A 321 19.95 -22.34 -2.80
CA PHE A 321 20.27 -21.75 -4.11
C PHE A 321 20.35 -20.22 -4.11
N VAL A 322 19.84 -19.55 -3.06
CA VAL A 322 19.81 -18.09 -2.95
C VAL A 322 21.21 -17.44 -3.02
N PRO A 323 22.32 -18.04 -2.54
CA PRO A 323 23.65 -17.45 -2.72
C PRO A 323 24.02 -17.12 -4.19
N TRP A 324 23.58 -17.90 -5.17
CA TRP A 324 23.85 -17.60 -6.59
C TRP A 324 23.03 -16.42 -7.14
N MET A 325 21.89 -16.07 -6.52
CA MET A 325 21.09 -14.90 -6.91
C MET A 325 21.91 -13.59 -6.86
N PHE A 326 22.97 -13.53 -6.05
CA PHE A 326 23.79 -12.33 -5.84
C PHE A 326 25.27 -12.53 -6.21
N ASP A 327 25.63 -13.63 -6.88
CA ASP A 327 27.01 -14.09 -7.15
C ASP A 327 27.85 -14.28 -5.87
N MET A 328 27.22 -14.76 -4.80
CA MET A 328 27.88 -14.99 -3.52
C MET A 328 28.66 -16.30 -3.49
N ALA A 329 28.16 -17.35 -4.15
CA ALA A 329 28.74 -18.69 -4.13
C ALA A 329 30.15 -18.72 -4.76
N ASP A 330 31.05 -19.51 -4.16
CA ASP A 330 32.40 -19.76 -4.68
C ASP A 330 32.37 -20.76 -5.83
N ALA A 331 33.32 -20.62 -6.77
CA ALA A 331 33.55 -21.66 -7.77
C ALA A 331 33.87 -23.01 -7.09
N GLY A 332 33.33 -24.10 -7.62
CA GLY A 332 33.42 -25.45 -7.04
C GLY A 332 32.23 -25.85 -6.15
N THR A 333 31.22 -24.99 -6.01
CA THR A 333 29.97 -25.30 -5.28
C THR A 333 28.81 -25.69 -6.21
N GLU A 334 29.03 -25.70 -7.53
CA GLU A 334 27.99 -25.83 -8.56
C GLU A 334 27.31 -27.19 -8.55
N GLN A 335 27.95 -28.22 -7.99
CA GLN A 335 27.37 -29.56 -7.85
C GLN A 335 26.03 -29.58 -7.08
N ALA A 336 25.77 -28.55 -6.26
CA ALA A 336 24.48 -28.33 -5.62
C ALA A 336 23.31 -28.31 -6.61
N TRP A 337 23.51 -27.76 -7.81
CA TRP A 337 22.46 -27.61 -8.82
C TRP A 337 21.94 -28.93 -9.39
N ALA A 338 22.71 -30.02 -9.29
CA ALA A 338 22.21 -31.35 -9.63
C ALA A 338 20.99 -31.75 -8.78
N GLN A 339 20.86 -31.21 -7.57
CA GLN A 339 19.71 -31.47 -6.71
C GLN A 339 18.42 -30.81 -7.21
N LEU A 340 18.51 -29.74 -8.01
CA LEU A 340 17.34 -29.09 -8.60
C LEU A 340 16.63 -30.01 -9.58
N LEU A 341 17.39 -30.81 -10.32
CA LEU A 341 16.91 -31.70 -11.39
C LEU A 341 16.68 -33.14 -10.91
N ASP A 342 17.13 -33.47 -9.70
CA ASP A 342 16.94 -34.80 -9.11
C ASP A 342 15.46 -35.01 -8.72
N PRO A 343 14.78 -36.09 -9.17
CA PRO A 343 13.40 -36.43 -8.79
C PRO A 343 13.19 -36.72 -7.30
N GLN A 344 14.25 -36.94 -6.53
CA GLN A 344 14.23 -37.03 -5.07
C GLN A 344 14.79 -35.76 -4.40
N GLY A 345 15.37 -34.86 -5.21
CA GLY A 345 15.78 -33.52 -4.83
C GLY A 345 14.58 -32.58 -4.94
N PHE A 346 14.65 -31.58 -5.81
CA PHE A 346 13.61 -30.55 -5.94
C PHE A 346 12.74 -30.70 -7.18
N ALA A 347 13.05 -31.62 -8.09
CA ALA A 347 12.39 -31.68 -9.39
C ALA A 347 10.92 -32.11 -9.26
N ALA A 348 10.03 -31.29 -9.81
CA ALA A 348 8.60 -31.58 -9.91
C ALA A 348 7.96 -30.92 -11.14
N PRO A 349 6.83 -31.46 -11.65
CA PRO A 349 6.19 -30.98 -12.87
C PRO A 349 5.73 -29.52 -12.85
N TYR A 350 5.33 -28.99 -11.69
CA TYR A 350 4.75 -27.65 -11.52
C TYR A 350 5.69 -26.68 -10.79
N GLY A 351 6.98 -26.74 -11.17
CA GLY A 351 8.04 -25.95 -10.53
C GLY A 351 8.74 -26.70 -9.40
N PRO A 352 9.90 -26.22 -8.93
CA PRO A 352 10.66 -26.90 -7.89
C PRO A 352 9.93 -26.88 -6.53
N THR A 353 10.12 -27.92 -5.73
CA THR A 353 9.60 -28.03 -4.35
C THR A 353 10.43 -27.17 -3.40
N THR A 354 9.86 -26.54 -2.38
CA THR A 354 10.67 -25.71 -1.43
C THR A 354 11.62 -26.53 -0.55
N THR A 355 11.34 -27.81 -0.35
CA THR A 355 12.17 -28.80 0.37
C THR A 355 12.42 -30.02 -0.52
N GLU A 356 13.58 -30.67 -0.38
CA GLU A 356 13.88 -31.89 -1.12
C GLU A 356 12.86 -33.00 -0.82
N ARG A 357 12.45 -33.74 -1.87
CA ARG A 357 11.39 -34.75 -1.79
C ARG A 357 11.76 -35.95 -0.92
N ARG A 358 13.06 -36.22 -0.74
CA ARG A 358 13.57 -37.25 0.17
C ARG A 358 13.58 -36.86 1.65
N SER A 359 13.24 -35.61 1.98
CA SER A 359 13.13 -35.17 3.37
C SER A 359 11.96 -35.88 4.06
N GLN A 360 12.14 -36.21 5.34
CA GLN A 360 11.04 -36.70 6.18
C GLN A 360 9.94 -35.65 6.39
N TRP A 361 10.25 -34.36 6.18
CA TRP A 361 9.33 -33.24 6.31
C TRP A 361 8.67 -32.84 5.00
N PHE A 362 8.97 -33.54 3.89
CA PHE A 362 8.42 -33.20 2.59
C PHE A 362 6.88 -33.23 2.62
N MET A 363 6.25 -32.08 2.32
CA MET A 363 4.79 -31.89 2.32
C MET A 363 4.12 -32.21 3.67
N HIS A 364 4.84 -32.10 4.78
CA HIS A 364 4.31 -32.41 6.11
C HIS A 364 3.16 -31.46 6.48
N ASP A 365 1.94 -32.01 6.62
CA ASP A 365 0.71 -31.25 6.90
C ASP A 365 0.38 -30.12 5.89
N ALA A 366 1.06 -30.06 4.74
CA ALA A 366 0.87 -29.01 3.74
C ALA A 366 -0.54 -28.96 3.12
N LEU A 367 -1.33 -30.02 3.32
CA LEU A 367 -2.73 -30.10 2.86
C LEU A 367 -3.75 -29.86 3.98
N THR A 368 -3.32 -29.63 5.23
CA THR A 368 -4.21 -29.44 6.38
C THR A 368 -4.33 -27.97 6.81
N GLY A 369 -3.99 -27.03 5.93
CA GLY A 369 -4.08 -25.59 6.17
C GLY A 369 -2.93 -24.83 5.51
N CYS A 370 -3.08 -23.51 5.43
CA CYS A 370 -2.03 -22.58 5.00
C CYS A 370 -1.15 -22.16 6.21
N CYS A 371 0.10 -21.72 6.03
CA CYS A 371 0.83 -21.60 4.77
C CYS A 371 2.21 -22.28 4.86
N ARG A 372 2.33 -23.56 4.49
CA ARG A 372 3.56 -24.35 4.74
C ARG A 372 4.61 -24.30 3.62
N TRP A 373 5.88 -24.26 4.01
CA TRP A 373 7.06 -24.12 3.12
C TRP A 373 7.99 -25.35 3.13
N ASP A 374 7.48 -26.50 3.51
CA ASP A 374 8.20 -27.77 3.66
C ASP A 374 8.06 -28.73 2.45
N GLY A 375 7.63 -28.24 1.29
CA GLY A 375 7.42 -29.09 0.12
C GLY A 375 6.71 -28.45 -1.06
N PRO A 376 5.61 -27.69 -0.86
CA PRO A 376 4.87 -27.10 -1.97
C PRO A 376 5.75 -26.25 -2.90
N SER A 377 5.34 -26.09 -4.15
CA SER A 377 6.04 -25.15 -5.04
C SER A 377 5.52 -23.73 -4.78
N TRP A 378 6.44 -22.85 -4.36
CA TRP A 378 6.15 -21.45 -4.11
C TRP A 378 6.74 -20.59 -5.23
N PRO A 379 5.93 -19.73 -5.90
CA PRO A 379 6.42 -18.77 -6.89
C PRO A 379 7.59 -17.93 -6.37
N PHE A 380 7.54 -17.48 -5.11
CA PHE A 380 8.59 -16.70 -4.46
C PHE A 380 9.96 -17.42 -4.50
N ALA A 381 10.05 -18.64 -3.96
CA ALA A 381 11.30 -19.40 -3.94
C ALA A 381 11.75 -19.82 -5.35
N THR A 382 10.79 -20.19 -6.20
CA THR A 382 11.05 -20.54 -7.60
C THR A 382 11.71 -19.39 -8.35
N SER A 383 11.24 -18.15 -8.13
CA SER A 383 11.85 -16.95 -8.67
C SER A 383 13.30 -16.78 -8.22
N GLN A 384 13.58 -16.91 -6.93
CA GLN A 384 14.95 -16.78 -6.40
C GLN A 384 15.89 -17.84 -6.99
N THR A 385 15.41 -19.09 -7.06
CA THR A 385 16.15 -20.21 -7.65
C THR A 385 16.45 -19.97 -9.13
N LEU A 386 15.47 -19.52 -9.93
CA LEU A 386 15.67 -19.23 -11.35
C LEU A 386 16.57 -18.01 -11.57
N THR A 387 16.50 -16.97 -10.73
CA THR A 387 17.47 -15.86 -10.80
C THR A 387 18.89 -16.36 -10.52
N GLY A 388 19.06 -17.20 -9.48
CA GLY A 388 20.35 -17.81 -9.17
C GLY A 388 20.89 -18.70 -10.29
N MET A 389 20.02 -19.50 -10.92
CA MET A 389 20.40 -20.37 -12.04
C MET A 389 20.80 -19.55 -13.27
N ALA A 390 20.09 -18.45 -13.55
CA ALA A 390 20.45 -17.55 -14.63
C ALA A 390 21.85 -16.94 -14.42
N ASN A 391 22.18 -16.53 -13.19
CA ASN A 391 23.51 -16.03 -12.86
C ASN A 391 24.57 -17.13 -12.94
N LEU A 392 24.27 -18.35 -12.45
CA LEU A 392 25.17 -19.50 -12.60
C LEU A 392 25.56 -19.71 -14.07
N LEU A 393 24.58 -19.75 -14.97
CA LEU A 393 24.82 -20.01 -16.40
C LEU A 393 25.52 -18.86 -17.13
N ASN A 394 25.49 -17.65 -16.59
CA ASN A 394 26.11 -16.47 -17.20
C ASN A 394 27.49 -16.14 -16.62
N ASP A 395 27.65 -16.32 -15.32
CA ASP A 395 28.74 -15.73 -14.54
C ASP A 395 29.70 -16.79 -13.96
N TYR A 396 29.41 -18.09 -14.14
CA TYR A 396 30.21 -19.21 -13.67
C TYR A 396 30.57 -20.19 -14.81
N ASP A 397 31.79 -20.72 -14.78
CA ASP A 397 32.22 -21.82 -15.66
C ASP A 397 31.85 -23.16 -15.01
N GLN A 398 30.82 -23.82 -15.55
CA GLN A 398 30.27 -25.05 -14.98
C GLN A 398 29.58 -25.92 -16.04
N SER A 399 29.31 -27.18 -15.69
CA SER A 399 28.67 -28.16 -16.59
C SER A 399 27.62 -29.03 -15.89
N VAL A 400 27.14 -28.61 -14.71
CA VAL A 400 26.17 -29.34 -13.90
C VAL A 400 24.76 -29.17 -14.43
N VAL A 401 24.44 -27.96 -14.90
CA VAL A 401 23.17 -27.63 -15.55
C VAL A 401 23.42 -26.79 -16.80
N ASP A 402 22.46 -26.76 -17.72
CA ASP A 402 22.58 -25.99 -18.97
C ASP A 402 21.35 -25.09 -19.25
N ASN A 403 21.33 -24.49 -20.45
CA ASN A 403 20.24 -23.64 -20.92
C ASN A 403 18.92 -24.39 -21.07
N ASP A 404 18.96 -25.66 -21.48
CA ASP A 404 17.77 -26.49 -21.62
C ASP A 404 17.18 -26.77 -20.23
N ASP A 405 18.01 -27.02 -19.21
CA ASP A 405 17.57 -27.17 -17.83
C ASP A 405 16.88 -25.91 -17.29
N TYR A 406 17.47 -24.72 -17.52
CA TYR A 406 16.85 -23.45 -17.14
C TYR A 406 15.48 -23.29 -17.78
N TYR A 407 15.39 -23.58 -19.09
CA TYR A 407 14.12 -23.56 -19.82
C TYR A 407 13.09 -24.54 -19.25
N GLN A 408 13.48 -25.78 -18.91
CA GLN A 408 12.53 -26.74 -18.34
C GLN A 408 12.01 -26.31 -16.96
N VAL A 409 12.85 -25.77 -16.09
CA VAL A 409 12.42 -25.27 -14.77
C VAL A 409 11.49 -24.06 -14.92
N LEU A 410 11.84 -23.11 -15.79
CA LEU A 410 10.99 -21.95 -16.10
C LEU A 410 9.65 -22.37 -16.72
N ARG A 411 9.65 -23.39 -17.60
CA ARG A 411 8.43 -23.93 -18.18
C ARG A 411 7.56 -24.64 -17.15
N GLY A 412 8.14 -25.39 -16.22
CA GLY A 412 7.42 -25.95 -15.07
C GLY A 412 6.75 -24.86 -14.21
N TYR A 413 7.44 -23.74 -14.02
CA TYR A 413 6.89 -22.56 -13.33
C TYR A 413 5.80 -21.83 -14.15
N ALA A 414 5.90 -21.79 -15.48
CA ALA A 414 4.81 -21.31 -16.32
C ALA A 414 3.57 -22.20 -16.19
N ARG A 415 3.76 -23.53 -16.20
CA ARG A 415 2.67 -24.51 -16.06
C ARG A 415 1.94 -24.45 -14.72
N SER A 416 2.64 -24.13 -13.63
CA SER A 416 1.98 -23.95 -12.33
C SER A 416 1.09 -22.71 -12.29
N GLN A 417 1.31 -21.76 -13.19
CA GLN A 417 0.55 -20.52 -13.27
C GLN A 417 -0.72 -20.65 -14.11
N TYR A 418 -1.47 -21.73 -13.90
CA TYR A 418 -2.77 -21.97 -14.52
C TYR A 418 -3.81 -22.43 -13.49
N LYS A 419 -5.06 -22.04 -13.73
CA LYS A 419 -6.26 -22.58 -13.08
C LYS A 419 -7.36 -22.68 -14.13
N ASP A 420 -8.00 -23.84 -14.22
CA ASP A 420 -9.05 -24.12 -15.20
C ASP A 420 -8.64 -23.80 -16.66
N GLY A 421 -7.38 -24.09 -17.00
CA GLY A 421 -6.81 -23.87 -18.34
C GLY A 421 -6.54 -22.41 -18.69
N ARG A 422 -6.61 -21.48 -17.74
CA ARG A 422 -6.29 -20.06 -17.93
C ARG A 422 -5.13 -19.64 -17.04
N PRO A 423 -4.28 -18.69 -17.48
CA PRO A 423 -3.25 -18.14 -16.63
C PRO A 423 -3.80 -17.62 -15.30
N TYR A 424 -3.20 -18.04 -14.19
CA TYR A 424 -3.61 -17.74 -12.83
C TYR A 424 -2.42 -17.87 -11.88
N VAL A 425 -2.33 -17.03 -10.85
CA VAL A 425 -1.30 -17.15 -9.82
C VAL A 425 -1.94 -16.94 -8.46
N ALA A 426 -1.63 -17.83 -7.52
CA ALA A 426 -1.97 -17.72 -6.11
C ALA A 426 -0.71 -17.99 -5.25
N GLU A 427 -0.89 -18.39 -3.99
CA GLU A 427 0.21 -18.42 -3.02
C GLU A 427 1.14 -19.61 -3.22
N ALA A 428 0.62 -20.84 -3.21
CA ALA A 428 1.43 -22.06 -3.44
C ALA A 428 0.70 -23.13 -4.27
N HIS A 429 1.48 -23.85 -5.07
CA HIS A 429 1.00 -24.87 -5.98
C HIS A 429 1.41 -26.28 -5.52
N HIS A 430 0.55 -27.28 -5.76
CA HIS A 430 0.92 -28.67 -5.52
C HIS A 430 2.05 -29.06 -6.48
N PRO A 431 3.14 -29.70 -6.02
CA PRO A 431 4.28 -29.94 -6.90
C PRO A 431 3.98 -30.94 -8.03
N ASP A 432 3.09 -31.90 -7.79
CA ASP A 432 2.77 -32.99 -8.75
C ASP A 432 1.38 -32.88 -9.40
N GLU A 433 0.47 -32.02 -8.92
CA GLU A 433 -0.93 -31.95 -9.38
C GLU A 433 -1.23 -30.55 -9.92
N PRO A 434 -2.03 -30.40 -11.00
CA PRO A 434 -2.38 -29.10 -11.59
C PRO A 434 -3.40 -28.32 -10.73
N ARG A 435 -3.06 -28.01 -9.48
CA ARG A 435 -3.89 -27.20 -8.59
C ARG A 435 -3.08 -26.35 -7.63
N TRP A 436 -3.60 -25.16 -7.37
CA TRP A 436 -3.22 -24.32 -6.25
C TRP A 436 -3.75 -24.94 -4.94
N ILE A 437 -2.94 -24.90 -3.89
CA ILE A 437 -3.30 -25.46 -2.57
C ILE A 437 -3.56 -24.39 -1.52
N TYR A 438 -2.99 -23.19 -1.72
CA TYR A 438 -3.27 -21.99 -0.95
C TYR A 438 -3.86 -20.94 -1.91
N ASP A 439 -5.20 -20.95 -1.99
CA ASP A 439 -5.98 -20.20 -2.98
C ASP A 439 -7.33 -19.76 -2.37
N GLY A 440 -7.26 -18.79 -1.46
CA GLY A 440 -8.41 -18.22 -0.76
C GLY A 440 -9.15 -17.21 -1.63
N ARG A 441 -10.48 -17.35 -1.71
CA ARG A 441 -11.35 -16.46 -2.50
C ARG A 441 -11.31 -15.02 -1.98
N GLY A 442 -11.04 -14.05 -2.86
CA GLY A 442 -10.93 -12.62 -2.54
C GLY A 442 -9.65 -12.27 -1.78
N HIS A 443 -8.66 -13.16 -1.80
CA HIS A 443 -7.40 -13.05 -1.09
C HIS A 443 -6.23 -13.38 -2.03
N SER A 444 -6.15 -14.62 -2.50
CA SER A 444 -4.97 -15.15 -3.20
C SER A 444 -5.00 -14.92 -4.72
N GLU A 445 -6.11 -14.47 -5.30
CA GLU A 445 -6.20 -14.21 -6.73
C GLU A 445 -5.15 -13.17 -7.17
N HIS A 446 -4.42 -13.51 -8.25
CA HIS A 446 -3.41 -12.64 -8.86
C HIS A 446 -2.25 -12.28 -7.92
N TYR A 447 -1.92 -13.14 -6.97
CA TYR A 447 -0.92 -12.85 -5.94
C TYR A 447 0.44 -12.32 -6.47
N ASN A 448 0.85 -11.15 -5.97
CA ASN A 448 2.10 -10.50 -6.37
C ASN A 448 3.21 -10.74 -5.35
N HIS A 449 3.75 -11.96 -5.35
CA HIS A 449 4.78 -12.39 -4.39
C HIS A 449 5.97 -13.08 -5.08
N SER A 450 6.25 -12.74 -6.33
CA SER A 450 7.29 -13.40 -7.14
C SER A 450 7.67 -12.58 -8.37
N THR A 451 8.80 -12.93 -9.02
CA THR A 451 9.13 -12.47 -10.38
C THR A 451 8.82 -13.55 -11.42
N TYR A 452 8.50 -13.14 -12.65
CA TYR A 452 8.38 -14.02 -13.80
C TYR A 452 8.81 -13.32 -15.08
N THR A 453 8.31 -12.11 -15.33
CA THR A 453 8.70 -11.34 -16.53
C THR A 453 10.17 -10.98 -16.49
N ASP A 454 10.73 -10.71 -15.31
CA ASP A 454 12.17 -10.49 -15.12
C ASP A 454 13.00 -11.72 -15.51
N LEU A 455 12.54 -12.92 -15.18
CA LEU A 455 13.23 -14.18 -15.52
C LEU A 455 13.23 -14.41 -17.04
N VAL A 456 12.10 -14.11 -17.69
CA VAL A 456 12.00 -14.18 -19.14
C VAL A 456 12.93 -13.16 -19.81
N ILE A 457 12.92 -11.90 -19.35
CA ILE A 457 13.70 -10.81 -19.97
C ILE A 457 15.21 -11.00 -19.72
N SER A 458 15.62 -11.22 -18.47
CA SER A 458 17.02 -11.19 -18.05
C SER A 458 17.73 -12.55 -18.04
N GLY A 459 16.96 -13.64 -18.04
CA GLY A 459 17.43 -15.02 -18.13
C GLY A 459 17.16 -15.62 -19.51
N LEU A 460 15.90 -15.98 -19.80
CA LEU A 460 15.54 -16.71 -21.02
C LEU A 460 15.97 -15.98 -22.31
N ILE A 461 15.57 -14.71 -22.46
CA ILE A 461 16.01 -13.85 -23.56
C ILE A 461 17.41 -13.28 -23.29
N GLY A 462 17.77 -13.14 -22.01
CA GLY A 462 19.13 -12.91 -21.57
C GLY A 462 19.60 -11.47 -21.67
N LEU A 463 18.73 -10.47 -21.60
CA LEU A 463 19.15 -9.08 -21.51
C LEU A 463 19.80 -8.82 -20.14
N ARG A 464 21.12 -8.57 -20.09
CA ARG A 464 21.89 -8.46 -18.83
C ARG A 464 22.11 -6.99 -18.44
N PRO A 465 21.45 -6.47 -17.38
CA PRO A 465 21.71 -5.13 -16.88
C PRO A 465 23.13 -5.03 -16.30
N GLN A 466 23.88 -4.02 -16.72
CA GLN A 466 25.27 -3.83 -16.29
C GLN A 466 25.63 -2.33 -16.28
N PRO A 467 26.62 -1.89 -15.47
CA PRO A 467 27.14 -0.53 -15.54
C PRO A 467 27.87 -0.27 -16.88
N GLY A 468 28.12 1.00 -17.20
CA GLY A 468 28.87 1.40 -18.39
C GLY A 468 27.99 1.67 -19.62
N ASP A 469 28.61 1.61 -20.80
CA ASP A 469 28.08 2.04 -22.11
C ASP A 469 27.91 0.86 -23.09
N ARG A 470 27.80 -0.37 -22.56
CA ARG A 470 27.62 -1.58 -23.36
C ARG A 470 26.28 -2.25 -23.04
N LEU A 471 25.66 -2.79 -24.08
CA LEU A 471 24.48 -3.63 -24.01
C LEU A 471 24.90 -5.07 -24.27
N THR A 472 24.65 -5.97 -23.32
CA THR A 472 24.95 -7.40 -23.41
C THR A 472 23.66 -8.19 -23.39
N VAL A 473 23.54 -9.12 -24.34
CA VAL A 473 22.51 -10.16 -24.30
C VAL A 473 23.18 -11.53 -24.34
N ASN A 474 22.75 -12.45 -23.48
CA ASN A 474 23.21 -13.84 -23.50
C ASN A 474 22.01 -14.78 -23.27
N PRO A 475 21.28 -15.14 -24.34
CA PRO A 475 20.04 -15.90 -24.21
C PRO A 475 20.26 -17.28 -23.60
N LEU A 476 19.44 -17.63 -22.61
CA LEU A 476 19.33 -19.00 -22.05
C LEU A 476 18.22 -19.80 -22.75
N ALA A 477 17.70 -19.32 -23.88
CA ALA A 477 16.77 -20.06 -24.72
C ALA A 477 17.39 -21.38 -25.21
N PRO A 478 16.60 -22.47 -25.28
CA PRO A 478 17.10 -23.77 -25.69
C PRO A 478 17.49 -23.74 -27.18
N ALA A 479 18.50 -24.53 -27.55
CA ALA A 479 19.00 -24.55 -28.94
C ALA A 479 17.93 -25.01 -29.96
N SER A 480 16.93 -25.75 -29.46
CA SER A 480 15.77 -26.21 -30.23
C SER A 480 14.84 -25.08 -30.70
N TRP A 481 14.90 -23.88 -30.11
CA TRP A 481 14.05 -22.76 -30.54
C TRP A 481 14.51 -22.18 -31.88
N ASP A 482 13.55 -22.04 -32.78
CA ASP A 482 13.78 -21.55 -34.14
C ASP A 482 13.68 -20.02 -34.21
N HIS A 483 12.96 -19.41 -33.26
CA HIS A 483 12.73 -17.97 -33.22
C HIS A 483 12.43 -17.48 -31.80
N PHE A 484 12.65 -16.20 -31.55
CA PHE A 484 11.99 -15.40 -30.51
C PHE A 484 12.19 -13.92 -30.81
N VAL A 485 11.34 -13.05 -30.28
CA VAL A 485 11.62 -11.61 -30.21
C VAL A 485 11.10 -11.02 -28.92
N LEU A 486 11.93 -10.20 -28.27
CA LEU A 486 11.57 -9.31 -27.18
C LEU A 486 11.73 -7.88 -27.68
N GLU A 487 10.62 -7.21 -27.94
CA GLU A 487 10.52 -5.94 -28.63
C GLU A 487 10.28 -4.76 -27.66
N ASN A 488 11.01 -3.67 -27.89
CA ASN A 488 10.88 -2.37 -27.24
C ASN A 488 11.00 -2.37 -25.70
N VAL A 489 11.98 -3.10 -25.18
CA VAL A 489 12.37 -3.02 -23.76
C VAL A 489 12.86 -1.60 -23.43
N PRO A 490 12.28 -0.89 -22.44
CA PRO A 490 12.84 0.37 -21.97
C PRO A 490 14.16 0.12 -21.23
N TYR A 491 15.27 0.56 -21.81
CA TYR A 491 16.60 0.41 -21.22
C TYR A 491 17.39 1.71 -21.36
N ARG A 492 17.63 2.40 -20.24
CA ARG A 492 18.42 3.63 -20.14
C ARG A 492 17.93 4.78 -21.01
N GLY A 493 16.62 4.86 -21.23
CA GLY A 493 15.98 5.85 -22.09
C GLY A 493 15.88 5.46 -23.56
N HIS A 494 16.26 4.23 -23.91
CA HIS A 494 16.16 3.67 -25.26
C HIS A 494 15.18 2.51 -25.36
N ASN A 495 14.74 2.19 -26.57
CA ASN A 495 13.99 0.97 -26.87
C ASN A 495 14.92 -0.10 -27.43
N VAL A 496 15.18 -1.14 -26.63
CA VAL A 496 15.99 -2.30 -27.01
C VAL A 496 15.10 -3.41 -27.55
N THR A 497 15.51 -4.03 -28.66
CA THR A 497 14.87 -5.25 -29.17
C THR A 497 15.91 -6.35 -29.40
N VAL A 498 15.62 -7.54 -28.87
CA VAL A 498 16.42 -8.75 -29.03
C VAL A 498 15.63 -9.72 -29.88
N LEU A 499 16.18 -10.14 -31.01
CA LEU A 499 15.49 -11.02 -31.97
C LEU A 499 16.39 -12.19 -32.35
N TRP A 500 15.86 -13.40 -32.26
CA TRP A 500 16.43 -14.61 -32.84
C TRP A 500 15.49 -15.13 -33.93
N ASP A 501 16.04 -15.42 -35.10
CA ASP A 501 15.32 -16.06 -36.20
C ASP A 501 16.33 -16.93 -36.96
N ARG A 502 16.20 -18.26 -36.84
CA ARG A 502 17.24 -19.19 -37.32
C ARG A 502 17.47 -19.07 -38.83
N ASP A 503 16.41 -18.92 -39.61
CA ASP A 503 16.46 -18.81 -41.07
C ASP A 503 16.05 -17.42 -41.61
N GLY A 504 15.51 -16.56 -40.75
CA GLY A 504 15.11 -15.19 -41.10
C GLY A 504 13.71 -15.07 -41.68
N THR A 505 12.94 -16.16 -41.75
CA THR A 505 11.63 -16.21 -42.41
C THR A 505 10.48 -15.83 -41.49
N ARG A 506 10.62 -16.01 -40.17
CA ARG A 506 9.55 -15.75 -39.19
C ARG A 506 9.19 -14.27 -39.12
N TYR A 507 10.20 -13.40 -39.06
CA TYR A 507 9.99 -11.95 -38.87
C TYR A 507 10.42 -11.09 -40.07
N GLY A 508 11.00 -11.70 -41.11
CA GLY A 508 11.50 -10.97 -42.28
C GLY A 508 12.64 -10.00 -41.96
N GLN A 509 13.27 -10.13 -40.79
CA GLN A 509 14.41 -9.32 -40.38
C GLN A 509 15.75 -9.94 -40.80
N GLY A 510 15.74 -11.17 -41.34
CA GLY A 510 16.91 -11.94 -41.74
C GLY A 510 17.46 -12.82 -40.61
N ALA A 511 18.24 -13.85 -40.98
CA ALA A 511 18.70 -14.88 -40.05
C ALA A 511 19.63 -14.38 -38.93
N GLY A 512 19.69 -15.14 -37.83
CA GLY A 512 20.60 -14.99 -36.70
C GLY A 512 20.02 -14.25 -35.49
N LEU A 513 20.83 -14.11 -34.44
CA LEU A 513 20.55 -13.27 -33.28
C LEU A 513 20.88 -11.82 -33.62
N ARG A 514 19.99 -10.90 -33.29
CA ARG A 514 20.03 -9.49 -33.68
C ARG A 514 19.63 -8.59 -32.53
N LEU A 515 20.31 -7.45 -32.45
CA LEU A 515 20.10 -6.46 -31.42
C LEU A 515 19.80 -5.10 -32.06
N TYR A 516 18.72 -4.48 -31.62
CA TYR A 516 18.28 -3.16 -32.09
C TYR A 516 18.19 -2.19 -30.92
N VAL A 517 18.50 -0.92 -31.21
CA VAL A 517 18.30 0.22 -30.30
C VAL A 517 17.59 1.31 -31.09
N ASP A 518 16.46 1.77 -30.57
CA ASP A 518 15.60 2.80 -31.15
C ASP A 518 15.20 2.52 -32.61
N GLY A 519 14.91 1.24 -32.90
CA GLY A 519 14.55 0.76 -34.24
C GLY A 519 15.74 0.49 -35.17
N ARG A 520 16.97 0.79 -34.75
CA ARG A 520 18.18 0.58 -35.57
C ARG A 520 18.94 -0.65 -35.10
N ARG A 521 19.24 -1.59 -36.01
CA ARG A 521 20.12 -2.73 -35.72
C ARG A 521 21.53 -2.24 -35.38
N ILE A 522 22.05 -2.65 -34.22
CA ILE A 522 23.39 -2.28 -33.75
C ILE A 522 24.37 -3.47 -33.75
N ALA A 523 23.88 -4.70 -33.66
CA ALA A 523 24.70 -5.90 -33.70
C ALA A 523 23.92 -7.13 -34.18
N SER A 524 24.66 -8.15 -34.61
CA SER A 524 24.10 -9.44 -35.00
C SER A 524 25.15 -10.54 -34.96
N ARG A 525 24.72 -11.79 -34.77
CA ARG A 525 25.56 -13.00 -34.92
C ARG A 525 24.73 -14.16 -35.50
N PRO A 526 25.35 -15.14 -36.17
CA PRO A 526 24.61 -16.20 -36.87
C PRO A 526 23.97 -17.25 -35.94
N THR A 527 24.49 -17.44 -34.74
CA THR A 527 24.00 -18.44 -33.76
C THR A 527 23.56 -17.76 -32.46
N LEU A 528 22.79 -18.47 -31.65
CA LEU A 528 22.55 -18.09 -30.25
C LEU A 528 23.87 -18.07 -29.45
N GLY A 529 23.86 -17.27 -28.37
CA GLY A 529 24.98 -17.03 -27.46
C GLY A 529 25.23 -15.54 -27.25
N GLU A 530 26.20 -15.21 -26.39
CA GLU A 530 26.49 -13.84 -26.00
C GLU A 530 26.68 -12.89 -27.20
N LEU A 531 26.03 -11.73 -27.14
CA LEU A 531 26.20 -10.63 -28.09
C LEU A 531 26.28 -9.32 -27.33
N THR A 532 27.40 -8.62 -27.50
CA THR A 532 27.67 -7.36 -26.82
C THR A 532 27.89 -6.23 -27.82
N ALA A 533 27.26 -5.08 -27.62
CA ALA A 533 27.37 -3.91 -28.49
C ALA A 533 27.45 -2.59 -27.71
N PRO A 534 28.04 -1.51 -28.28
CA PRO A 534 27.95 -0.18 -27.69
C PRO A 534 26.50 0.31 -27.59
N LEU A 535 26.12 0.80 -26.42
CA LEU A 535 24.85 1.48 -26.17
C LEU A 535 25.06 2.99 -26.33
N PRO A 536 24.15 3.72 -27.00
CA PRO A 536 24.16 5.18 -26.95
C PRO A 536 24.11 5.72 -25.53
N ALA A 537 24.54 6.97 -25.35
CA ALA A 537 24.49 7.63 -24.06
C ALA A 537 23.03 7.68 -23.55
N SER A 538 22.85 7.34 -22.27
CA SER A 538 21.53 7.31 -21.66
C SER A 538 20.79 8.63 -21.86
N VAL A 539 19.54 8.53 -22.28
CA VAL A 539 18.65 9.66 -22.46
C VAL A 539 17.88 9.86 -21.16
N PRO A 540 18.04 11.00 -20.46
CA PRO A 540 17.18 11.33 -19.34
C PRO A 540 15.73 11.35 -19.81
N GLU A 541 14.83 10.76 -19.03
CA GLU A 541 13.41 10.79 -19.33
C GLU A 541 12.97 12.25 -19.57
N ALA A 542 12.31 12.49 -20.70
CA ALA A 542 11.67 13.78 -20.96
C ALA A 542 10.66 13.99 -19.84
N GLY A 543 10.84 15.02 -19.02
CA GLY A 543 10.04 15.19 -17.81
C GLY A 543 8.55 15.26 -18.14
N THR A 544 7.82 14.17 -17.92
CA THR A 544 6.37 14.20 -17.85
C THR A 544 6.02 15.20 -16.75
N PRO A 545 5.10 16.16 -16.99
CA PRO A 545 4.67 17.06 -15.92
C PRO A 545 4.26 16.22 -14.71
N ALA A 546 4.90 16.46 -13.56
CA ALA A 546 4.55 15.72 -12.36
C ALA A 546 3.09 16.09 -12.01
N MET A 547 2.27 15.08 -11.78
CA MET A 547 0.85 15.23 -11.42
C MET A 547 0.61 14.41 -10.15
N VAL A 548 -0.30 14.87 -9.31
CA VAL A 548 -0.78 14.13 -8.13
C VAL A 548 -2.27 13.90 -8.21
N ASN A 549 -2.74 12.74 -7.74
CA ASN A 549 -4.16 12.43 -7.62
C ASN A 549 -4.69 12.97 -6.28
N ASP A 550 -5.45 14.05 -6.37
CA ASP A 550 -6.09 14.76 -5.26
C ASP A 550 -7.38 14.08 -4.77
N ALA A 551 -7.86 13.06 -5.49
CA ALA A 551 -9.00 12.24 -5.11
C ALA A 551 -8.62 11.03 -4.26
N ALA A 552 -7.35 10.62 -4.26
CA ALA A 552 -6.92 9.38 -3.62
C ALA A 552 -7.14 9.40 -2.11
N ASN A 553 -7.86 8.40 -1.60
CA ASN A 553 -8.13 8.19 -0.19
C ASN A 553 -8.30 6.68 0.14
N PRO A 554 -7.20 5.92 0.19
CA PRO A 554 -7.22 4.49 0.51
C PRO A 554 -7.61 4.17 1.96
N HIS A 555 -7.82 5.19 2.81
CA HIS A 555 -8.19 5.00 4.20
C HIS A 555 -9.71 4.81 4.40
N GLY A 556 -10.53 5.13 3.39
CA GLY A 556 -11.99 4.97 3.47
C GLY A 556 -12.68 5.90 4.48
N VAL A 557 -12.01 6.97 4.90
CA VAL A 557 -12.52 7.93 5.89
C VAL A 557 -11.98 9.34 5.63
N GLY A 558 -12.67 10.36 6.14
CA GLY A 558 -12.19 11.74 6.06
C GLY A 558 -12.31 12.30 4.64
N TYR A 559 -11.28 13.03 4.19
CA TYR A 559 -11.26 13.75 2.92
C TYR A 559 -9.98 13.43 2.13
N PRO A 560 -10.04 13.44 0.78
CA PRO A 560 -11.22 13.68 -0.05
C PRO A 560 -12.26 12.57 0.12
N ARG A 561 -13.54 12.94 0.07
CA ARG A 561 -14.67 12.06 0.39
C ARG A 561 -15.48 11.77 -0.87
N PRO A 562 -15.61 10.52 -1.31
CA PRO A 562 -16.47 10.19 -2.43
C PRO A 562 -17.94 10.18 -1.99
N PHE A 563 -18.85 10.46 -2.91
CA PHE A 563 -20.30 10.42 -2.69
C PHE A 563 -21.02 10.01 -3.98
N ALA A 564 -22.22 9.46 -3.85
CA ALA A 564 -23.06 9.08 -4.98
C ALA A 564 -24.55 9.34 -4.69
N SER A 565 -25.38 9.42 -5.73
CA SER A 565 -26.85 9.45 -5.56
C SER A 565 -27.43 8.11 -5.14
N TYR A 566 -26.76 7.02 -5.48
CA TYR A 566 -27.12 5.66 -5.17
C TYR A 566 -25.87 4.79 -5.20
N THR A 567 -25.77 3.84 -4.27
CA THR A 567 -24.72 2.82 -4.25
C THR A 567 -25.40 1.47 -4.01
N ASN A 568 -25.04 0.46 -4.79
CA ASN A 568 -25.56 -0.89 -4.56
C ASN A 568 -25.09 -1.43 -3.18
N ASP A 569 -25.89 -2.29 -2.56
CA ASP A 569 -25.72 -2.79 -1.19
C ASP A 569 -24.50 -3.70 -0.98
N ILE A 570 -23.90 -4.24 -2.04
CA ILE A 570 -22.67 -5.04 -1.96
C ILE A 570 -21.40 -4.25 -2.32
N ASP A 571 -21.56 -3.03 -2.81
CA ASP A 571 -20.47 -2.16 -3.25
C ASP A 571 -20.22 -1.03 -2.23
N SER A 572 -19.07 -0.36 -2.36
CA SER A 572 -18.76 0.83 -1.57
C SER A 572 -18.37 1.99 -2.47
N VAL A 573 -18.89 3.18 -2.16
CA VAL A 573 -18.46 4.40 -2.85
C VAL A 573 -16.99 4.72 -2.59
N TRP A 574 -16.43 4.23 -1.46
CA TRP A 574 -15.02 4.39 -1.12
C TRP A 574 -14.07 3.62 -2.03
N ASP A 575 -14.54 2.56 -2.70
CA ASP A 575 -13.72 1.77 -3.62
C ASP A 575 -13.28 2.61 -4.83
N THR A 576 -14.00 3.69 -5.15
CA THR A 576 -13.68 4.58 -6.29
C THR A 576 -12.52 5.54 -6.04
N VAL A 577 -11.96 5.55 -4.83
CA VAL A 577 -10.84 6.44 -4.49
C VAL A 577 -9.74 5.70 -3.75
N ASP A 578 -9.79 4.37 -3.73
CA ASP A 578 -8.85 3.57 -2.97
C ASP A 578 -7.54 3.31 -3.74
N GLY A 579 -7.47 3.76 -5.00
CA GLY A 579 -6.32 3.69 -5.87
C GLY A 579 -6.14 2.35 -6.57
N ARG A 580 -7.08 1.41 -6.45
CA ARG A 580 -7.03 0.10 -7.09
C ARG A 580 -7.74 0.14 -8.45
N ILE A 581 -7.01 -0.18 -9.51
CA ILE A 581 -7.56 -0.21 -10.88
C ILE A 581 -7.41 -1.62 -11.45
N TYR A 582 -8.48 -2.39 -11.32
CA TYR A 582 -8.64 -3.69 -11.95
C TYR A 582 -10.13 -3.96 -12.22
N TYR A 583 -10.44 -4.86 -13.15
CA TYR A 583 -11.80 -5.05 -13.68
C TYR A 583 -12.32 -6.47 -13.44
N ASP A 584 -11.73 -7.17 -12.48
CA ASP A 584 -12.15 -8.51 -12.07
C ASP A 584 -13.41 -8.42 -11.18
N ASP A 585 -14.18 -9.51 -11.13
CA ASP A 585 -15.30 -9.60 -10.17
C ASP A 585 -14.80 -9.93 -8.77
N ILE A 586 -13.77 -10.78 -8.69
CA ILE A 586 -13.10 -11.17 -7.45
C ILE A 586 -11.59 -11.08 -7.69
N PRO A 587 -10.86 -10.36 -6.82
CA PRO A 587 -11.36 -9.51 -5.74
C PRO A 587 -12.23 -8.37 -6.30
N HIS A 588 -13.15 -7.85 -5.48
CA HIS A 588 -14.02 -6.74 -5.87
C HIS A 588 -13.42 -5.43 -5.36
N SER A 589 -13.42 -4.38 -6.19
CA SER A 589 -13.14 -2.99 -5.82
C SER A 589 -13.82 -2.10 -6.85
N ARG A 590 -15.09 -1.77 -6.59
CA ARG A 590 -15.91 -0.99 -7.52
C ARG A 590 -17.11 -0.37 -6.81
N TRP A 591 -17.62 0.68 -7.42
CA TRP A 591 -18.94 1.22 -7.16
C TRP A 591 -19.85 0.94 -8.35
N THR A 592 -21.11 0.58 -8.10
CA THR A 592 -22.15 0.53 -9.13
C THR A 592 -23.44 1.20 -8.66
N ASN A 593 -24.20 1.74 -9.62
CA ASN A 593 -25.59 2.14 -9.39
C ASN A 593 -26.58 0.99 -9.69
N TYR A 594 -26.14 -0.27 -9.61
CA TYR A 594 -26.93 -1.44 -9.96
C TYR A 594 -28.23 -1.50 -9.15
N ARG A 595 -29.37 -1.63 -9.84
CA ARG A 595 -30.75 -1.58 -9.29
C ARG A 595 -31.19 -0.23 -8.73
N SER A 596 -30.48 0.85 -9.06
CA SER A 596 -30.95 2.21 -8.75
C SER A 596 -32.37 2.44 -9.30
N PRO A 597 -33.27 3.05 -8.51
CA PRO A 597 -34.59 3.48 -8.99
C PRO A 597 -34.51 4.77 -9.82
N ASN A 598 -33.34 5.42 -9.88
CA ASN A 598 -33.16 6.70 -10.54
C ASN A 598 -32.97 6.51 -12.05
N ALA A 599 -33.50 7.45 -12.84
CA ALA A 599 -33.25 7.47 -14.30
C ALA A 599 -31.80 7.87 -14.65
N GLN A 600 -31.15 8.62 -13.76
CA GLN A 600 -29.75 9.03 -13.84
C GLN A 600 -29.16 9.05 -12.44
N ASP A 601 -27.89 8.66 -12.33
CA ASP A 601 -27.13 8.71 -11.08
C ASP A 601 -25.85 9.51 -11.24
N HIS A 602 -25.27 9.91 -10.11
CA HIS A 602 -23.98 10.58 -10.08
C HIS A 602 -23.03 9.94 -9.08
N LEU A 603 -21.74 10.05 -9.37
CA LEU A 603 -20.60 9.73 -8.51
C LEU A 603 -19.70 10.96 -8.44
N GLY A 604 -19.24 11.35 -7.26
CA GLY A 604 -18.45 12.56 -7.10
C GLY A 604 -17.50 12.54 -5.91
N LEU A 605 -16.78 13.66 -5.77
CA LEU A 605 -15.76 13.90 -4.77
C LEU A 605 -16.08 15.20 -4.04
N ASP A 606 -16.07 15.16 -2.71
CA ASP A 606 -15.99 16.33 -1.84
C ASP A 606 -14.55 16.43 -1.32
N PHE A 607 -13.82 17.46 -1.76
CA PHE A 607 -12.48 17.75 -1.28
C PHE A 607 -12.48 18.35 0.13
N GLY A 608 -13.62 18.89 0.60
CA GLY A 608 -13.75 19.55 1.90
C GLY A 608 -13.04 20.90 2.01
N VAL A 609 -12.01 21.15 1.20
CA VAL A 609 -11.29 22.42 1.04
C VAL A 609 -11.20 22.81 -0.44
N PRO A 610 -11.09 24.11 -0.76
CA PRO A 610 -10.87 24.56 -2.13
C PRO A 610 -9.64 23.89 -2.75
N THR A 611 -9.85 23.17 -3.85
CA THR A 611 -8.81 22.40 -4.56
C THR A 611 -8.83 22.78 -6.04
N GLU A 612 -7.65 23.12 -6.59
CA GLU A 612 -7.46 23.36 -8.02
C GLU A 612 -7.39 22.02 -8.74
N VAL A 613 -8.19 21.80 -9.79
CA VAL A 613 -8.23 20.56 -10.58
C VAL A 613 -8.27 20.91 -12.07
N SER A 614 -7.62 20.12 -12.92
CA SER A 614 -7.61 20.31 -14.38
C SER A 614 -7.72 19.03 -15.21
N ASP A 615 -7.67 17.85 -14.58
CA ASP A 615 -7.64 16.55 -15.24
C ASP A 615 -8.43 15.56 -14.38
N VAL A 616 -9.63 15.17 -14.83
CA VAL A 616 -10.44 14.15 -14.15
C VAL A 616 -10.35 12.86 -14.95
N ARG A 617 -10.13 11.75 -14.27
CA ARG A 617 -10.03 10.42 -14.87
C ARG A 617 -10.98 9.48 -14.18
N PHE A 618 -11.63 8.60 -14.91
CA PHE A 618 -12.42 7.53 -14.33
C PHE A 618 -12.31 6.25 -15.15
N HIS A 619 -12.53 5.12 -14.49
CA HIS A 619 -12.36 3.80 -15.06
C HIS A 619 -13.69 3.03 -14.99
N PRO A 620 -14.49 2.98 -16.07
CA PRO A 620 -15.75 2.24 -16.08
C PRO A 620 -15.54 0.74 -15.94
N TYR A 621 -16.40 0.12 -15.15
CA TYR A 621 -16.52 -1.33 -15.01
C TYR A 621 -17.60 -1.86 -15.96
N ASP A 622 -17.29 -2.92 -16.70
CA ASP A 622 -18.22 -3.63 -17.59
C ASP A 622 -18.05 -5.13 -17.42
N ASP A 623 -19.11 -5.80 -16.95
CA ASP A 623 -19.12 -7.24 -16.65
C ASP A 623 -19.65 -8.10 -17.81
N GLY A 624 -19.94 -7.50 -18.97
CA GLY A 624 -20.58 -8.26 -20.05
C GLY A 624 -22.11 -8.38 -19.90
N GLY A 625 -22.70 -7.87 -18.81
CA GLY A 625 -24.07 -8.14 -18.37
C GLY A 625 -24.78 -6.92 -17.80
N GLY A 626 -25.15 -6.98 -16.51
CA GLY A 626 -26.03 -6.02 -15.84
C GLY A 626 -25.35 -4.69 -15.50
N VAL A 627 -24.02 -4.65 -15.52
CA VAL A 627 -23.22 -3.44 -15.30
C VAL A 627 -22.35 -3.20 -16.52
N ARG A 628 -22.41 -1.98 -17.05
CA ARG A 628 -21.81 -1.59 -18.32
C ARG A 628 -21.14 -0.24 -18.21
N ALA A 629 -20.27 0.07 -19.17
CA ALA A 629 -19.82 1.45 -19.35
C ALA A 629 -21.01 2.41 -19.61
N PRO A 630 -20.97 3.66 -19.12
CA PRO A 630 -22.07 4.59 -19.27
C PRO A 630 -22.33 4.91 -20.75
N ALA A 631 -23.59 5.13 -21.13
CA ALA A 631 -23.93 5.57 -22.49
C ALA A 631 -23.44 7.00 -22.77
N GLY A 632 -23.37 7.82 -21.71
CA GLY A 632 -22.90 9.20 -21.71
C GLY A 632 -22.57 9.66 -20.30
N TYR A 633 -21.77 10.71 -20.20
CA TYR A 633 -21.48 11.36 -18.93
C TYR A 633 -21.31 12.88 -19.06
N ARG A 634 -21.47 13.57 -17.93
CA ARG A 634 -21.21 15.00 -17.76
C ARG A 634 -20.37 15.23 -16.50
N LEU A 635 -19.37 16.11 -16.59
CA LEU A 635 -18.56 16.53 -15.46
C LEU A 635 -19.06 17.88 -14.94
N GLU A 636 -19.43 17.93 -13.67
CA GLU A 636 -19.98 19.10 -13.00
C GLU A 636 -19.09 19.49 -11.79
N HIS A 637 -18.97 20.79 -11.51
CA HIS A 637 -18.32 21.32 -10.31
C HIS A 637 -19.32 22.10 -9.45
N TRP A 638 -19.03 22.18 -8.16
CA TRP A 638 -19.78 23.03 -7.24
C TRP A 638 -19.25 24.47 -7.30
N ASP A 639 -20.13 25.45 -7.47
CA ASP A 639 -19.76 26.89 -7.49
C ASP A 639 -19.89 27.58 -6.11
N GLY A 640 -20.34 26.82 -5.10
CA GLY A 640 -20.68 27.34 -3.76
C GLY A 640 -22.17 27.31 -3.45
N ALA A 641 -23.04 27.23 -4.46
CA ALA A 641 -24.50 27.26 -4.34
C ALA A 641 -25.22 26.25 -5.25
N THR A 642 -24.71 25.99 -6.46
CA THR A 642 -25.29 25.09 -7.46
C THR A 642 -24.23 24.29 -8.19
N TRP A 643 -24.66 23.18 -8.80
CA TRP A 643 -23.83 22.38 -9.70
C TRP A 643 -23.81 23.01 -11.09
N GLN A 644 -22.62 23.22 -11.64
CA GLN A 644 -22.39 23.78 -12.96
C GLN A 644 -21.55 22.82 -13.79
N GLU A 645 -21.82 22.70 -15.09
CA GLU A 645 -20.97 21.91 -15.97
C GLU A 645 -19.58 22.54 -16.10
N VAL A 646 -18.53 21.71 -16.07
CA VAL A 646 -17.15 22.18 -16.21
C VAL A 646 -16.95 22.74 -17.63
N PRO A 647 -16.49 23.99 -17.81
CA PRO A 647 -16.32 24.58 -19.13
C PRO A 647 -15.04 24.08 -19.81
N GLY A 648 -15.04 24.06 -21.16
CA GLY A 648 -13.82 23.84 -21.94
C GLY A 648 -13.22 22.43 -21.86
N GLN A 649 -14.06 21.41 -21.57
CA GLN A 649 -13.65 20.02 -21.48
C GLN A 649 -13.12 19.46 -22.82
N ARG A 650 -12.10 18.61 -22.75
CA ARG A 650 -11.68 17.67 -23.80
C ARG A 650 -11.76 16.26 -23.25
N ARG A 651 -12.34 15.33 -24.01
CA ARG A 651 -12.57 13.94 -23.58
C ARG A 651 -11.74 12.98 -24.42
N THR A 652 -11.07 12.05 -23.74
CA THR A 652 -10.30 10.97 -24.37
C THR A 652 -10.60 9.66 -23.64
N PRO A 653 -11.24 8.67 -24.30
CA PRO A 653 -11.85 8.76 -25.62
C PRO A 653 -13.04 9.74 -25.69
N GLU A 654 -13.48 10.11 -26.89
CA GLU A 654 -14.61 11.03 -27.08
C GLU A 654 -15.94 10.42 -26.60
N ARG A 655 -16.07 9.09 -26.72
CA ARG A 655 -17.18 8.30 -26.18
C ARG A 655 -16.68 7.40 -25.05
N PRO A 656 -17.51 7.08 -24.04
CA PRO A 656 -17.09 6.24 -22.94
C PRO A 656 -16.57 4.89 -23.42
N ALA A 657 -15.41 4.46 -22.92
CA ALA A 657 -14.85 3.14 -23.17
C ALA A 657 -14.95 2.26 -21.92
N ALA A 658 -15.39 1.01 -22.11
CA ALA A 658 -15.47 0.00 -21.07
C ALA A 658 -14.08 -0.51 -20.66
N ASN A 659 -13.90 -0.80 -19.37
CA ASN A 659 -12.70 -1.39 -18.80
C ASN A 659 -11.41 -0.69 -19.27
N ALA A 660 -11.45 0.64 -19.32
CA ALA A 660 -10.41 1.49 -19.86
C ALA A 660 -10.39 2.88 -19.19
N LEU A 661 -9.25 3.57 -19.30
CA LEU A 661 -9.12 4.95 -18.85
C LEU A 661 -10.01 5.88 -19.69
N ASN A 662 -10.89 6.62 -19.02
CA ASN A 662 -11.65 7.72 -19.59
C ASN A 662 -11.18 9.03 -18.94
N ARG A 663 -10.65 9.95 -19.74
CA ARG A 663 -9.99 11.17 -19.26
C ARG A 663 -10.70 12.42 -19.76
N ILE A 664 -10.79 13.42 -18.89
CA ILE A 664 -11.42 14.72 -19.12
C ILE A 664 -10.43 15.82 -18.70
N THR A 665 -9.84 16.53 -19.66
CA THR A 665 -8.97 17.70 -19.39
C THR A 665 -9.73 19.00 -19.62
N PHE A 666 -9.41 20.04 -18.85
CA PHE A 666 -10.06 21.35 -18.93
C PHE A 666 -9.17 22.45 -18.33
N PRO A 667 -9.43 23.74 -18.61
CA PRO A 667 -8.73 24.83 -17.92
C PRO A 667 -8.89 24.70 -16.41
N ALA A 668 -7.79 24.80 -15.66
CA ALA A 668 -7.78 24.60 -14.21
C ALA A 668 -8.86 25.47 -13.51
N LEU A 669 -9.62 24.84 -12.62
CA LEU A 669 -10.65 25.49 -11.81
C LEU A 669 -10.48 25.11 -10.34
N THR A 670 -10.81 26.03 -9.43
CA THR A 670 -10.84 25.74 -7.98
C THR A 670 -12.27 25.46 -7.53
N THR A 671 -12.49 24.30 -6.90
CA THR A 671 -13.78 23.93 -6.32
C THR A 671 -13.59 23.12 -5.05
N THR A 672 -14.64 23.00 -4.24
CA THR A 672 -14.68 22.05 -3.13
C THR A 672 -15.28 20.71 -3.53
N ARG A 673 -16.01 20.63 -4.64
CA ARG A 673 -16.66 19.38 -5.07
C ARG A 673 -16.74 19.23 -6.60
N LEU A 674 -16.61 18.00 -7.06
CA LEU A 674 -16.82 17.59 -8.45
C LEU A 674 -17.73 16.37 -8.50
N ARG A 675 -18.47 16.16 -9.59
CA ARG A 675 -19.20 14.91 -9.84
C ARG A 675 -19.34 14.58 -11.33
N LEU A 676 -19.41 13.29 -11.62
CA LEU A 676 -19.83 12.74 -12.89
C LEU A 676 -21.31 12.36 -12.80
N GLY A 677 -22.15 12.91 -13.68
CA GLY A 677 -23.50 12.42 -13.91
C GLY A 677 -23.51 11.43 -15.06
N PHE A 678 -24.13 10.26 -14.88
CA PHE A 678 -24.13 9.17 -15.86
C PHE A 678 -25.51 8.96 -16.49
N ASP A 679 -25.49 8.64 -17.79
CA ASP A 679 -26.64 8.08 -18.49
C ASP A 679 -26.51 6.56 -18.50
N ASN A 680 -27.48 5.88 -17.89
CA ASN A 680 -27.53 4.43 -17.87
C ASN A 680 -27.71 3.88 -19.30
N PRO A 681 -26.90 2.87 -19.71
CA PRO A 681 -27.13 2.19 -20.98
C PRO A 681 -28.48 1.42 -20.95
N PRO A 682 -29.14 1.23 -22.10
CA PRO A 682 -30.43 0.54 -22.14
C PRO A 682 -30.36 -0.86 -21.49
N GLY A 683 -31.18 -1.08 -20.45
CA GLY A 683 -31.29 -2.37 -19.76
C GLY A 683 -30.12 -2.72 -18.83
N ALA A 684 -29.21 -1.79 -18.58
CA ALA A 684 -28.04 -1.99 -17.72
C ALA A 684 -27.75 -0.76 -16.85
N TYR A 685 -26.87 -0.96 -15.88
CA TYR A 685 -26.42 0.04 -14.92
C TYR A 685 -24.96 0.40 -15.17
N VAL A 686 -24.45 1.40 -14.46
CA VAL A 686 -23.08 1.91 -14.56
C VAL A 686 -22.26 1.46 -13.38
N GLY A 687 -21.00 1.07 -13.67
CA GLY A 687 -19.99 0.79 -12.66
C GLY A 687 -18.71 1.59 -12.90
N VAL A 688 -18.01 1.93 -11.82
CA VAL A 688 -16.72 2.64 -11.83
C VAL A 688 -15.79 1.98 -10.82
N VAL A 689 -14.58 1.64 -11.25
CA VAL A 689 -13.56 1.07 -10.34
C VAL A 689 -12.74 2.15 -9.64
N GLU A 690 -12.52 3.30 -10.30
CA GLU A 690 -11.73 4.40 -9.75
C GLU A 690 -12.15 5.73 -10.40
N LEU A 691 -12.21 6.80 -9.59
CA LEU A 691 -12.44 8.19 -9.93
C LEU A 691 -11.29 9.05 -9.37
N GLN A 692 -10.55 9.70 -10.27
CA GLN A 692 -9.34 10.45 -9.96
C GLN A 692 -9.48 11.92 -10.36
N ALA A 693 -8.80 12.79 -9.61
CA ALA A 693 -8.70 14.21 -9.90
C ALA A 693 -7.23 14.62 -9.82
N TRP A 694 -6.63 14.95 -10.96
CA TRP A 694 -5.20 15.19 -11.09
C TRP A 694 -4.86 16.67 -11.22
N SER A 695 -3.81 17.06 -10.50
CA SER A 695 -3.32 18.43 -10.42
C SER A 695 -1.80 18.48 -10.68
N PRO A 696 -1.29 19.47 -11.43
CA PRO A 696 0.14 19.63 -11.64
C PRO A 696 0.92 19.86 -10.33
N THR A 697 2.07 19.22 -10.20
CA THR A 697 3.01 19.34 -9.08
C THR A 697 4.47 19.32 -9.57
N THR A 698 5.42 19.19 -8.65
CA THR A 698 6.85 19.05 -8.95
C THR A 698 7.58 18.22 -7.91
N ASP A 699 8.54 17.40 -8.36
CA ASP A 699 9.42 16.61 -7.47
C ASP A 699 10.58 17.43 -6.87
N ASP A 700 10.72 18.69 -7.30
CA ASP A 700 11.79 19.60 -6.87
C ASP A 700 11.55 20.21 -5.49
N ALA A 701 10.38 19.98 -4.90
CA ALA A 701 10.07 20.37 -3.53
C ALA A 701 9.03 19.41 -2.92
N HIS A 702 8.98 19.38 -1.60
CA HIS A 702 7.94 18.69 -0.84
C HIS A 702 7.23 19.68 0.08
N LEU A 703 5.95 19.44 0.39
CA LEU A 703 5.17 20.26 1.29
C LEU A 703 4.41 19.37 2.28
N THR A 704 4.68 19.56 3.57
CA THR A 704 3.94 18.87 4.64
C THR A 704 2.98 19.82 5.33
N VAL A 705 1.94 19.24 5.91
CA VAL A 705 1.09 19.87 6.92
C VAL A 705 1.07 18.97 8.14
N THR A 706 1.53 19.49 9.28
CA THR A 706 1.54 18.82 10.56
C THR A 706 0.49 19.48 11.46
N PRO A 707 -0.53 18.74 11.91
CA PRO A 707 -1.47 19.22 12.91
C PRO A 707 -0.78 19.59 14.22
N ALA A 708 -1.44 20.35 15.10
CA ALA A 708 -0.97 20.46 16.48
C ALA A 708 -0.98 19.09 17.15
N ASP A 709 0.18 18.63 17.64
CA ASP A 709 0.29 17.41 18.44
C ASP A 709 -0.69 17.47 19.62
N GLN A 710 -1.71 16.61 19.61
CA GLN A 710 -2.16 16.00 20.86
C GLN A 710 -1.21 14.82 21.12
N PRO A 711 -0.73 14.61 22.35
CA PRO A 711 0.24 13.55 22.64
C PRO A 711 -0.32 12.20 22.20
N THR A 712 0.22 11.69 21.09
CA THR A 712 0.15 10.28 20.74
C THR A 712 1.22 9.60 21.57
N THR A 713 0.87 9.18 22.78
CA THR A 713 1.68 8.18 23.46
C THR A 713 1.61 6.90 22.65
N VAL A 714 2.62 6.67 21.81
CA VAL A 714 2.99 5.33 21.36
C VAL A 714 3.44 4.59 22.63
N ASN A 715 2.51 3.92 23.31
CA ASN A 715 2.85 3.02 24.39
C ASN A 715 3.32 1.71 23.74
N THR A 716 4.63 1.51 23.70
CA THR A 716 5.20 0.16 23.63
C THR A 716 4.80 -0.58 24.91
N PRO A 717 4.31 -1.84 24.85
CA PRO A 717 4.20 -2.66 26.05
C PRO A 717 5.64 -2.95 26.51
N ALA A 718 5.95 -2.58 27.76
CA ALA A 718 7.25 -2.74 28.42
C ALA A 718 8.37 -1.76 28.02
N GLU A 719 8.25 -0.48 28.40
CA GLU A 719 9.31 0.28 29.06
C GLU A 719 8.74 1.64 29.55
N GLN A 720 9.35 2.23 30.59
CA GLN A 720 8.91 3.50 31.17
C GLN A 720 8.75 4.60 30.10
N PRO A 721 7.75 5.50 30.24
CA PRO A 721 7.48 6.53 29.24
C PRO A 721 8.65 7.51 29.16
N THR A 722 9.40 7.47 28.05
CA THR A 722 10.28 8.57 27.68
C THR A 722 9.42 9.63 26.97
N THR A 723 9.09 10.69 27.69
CA THR A 723 8.46 11.88 27.14
C THR A 723 9.40 12.51 26.11
N VAL A 724 9.10 12.35 24.82
CA VAL A 724 9.67 13.23 23.79
C VAL A 724 9.02 14.61 23.98
N ASN A 725 9.78 15.55 24.54
CA ASN A 725 9.37 16.94 24.69
C ASN A 725 9.42 17.66 23.33
N THR A 726 8.41 17.43 22.49
CA THR A 726 8.09 18.36 21.39
C THR A 726 7.22 19.48 21.99
N PRO A 727 7.51 20.77 21.79
CA PRO A 727 6.66 21.84 22.29
C PRO A 727 5.25 21.69 21.71
N ALA A 728 4.26 21.46 22.58
CA ALA A 728 2.88 21.29 22.18
C ALA A 728 2.43 22.51 21.39
N THR A 729 2.09 22.30 20.11
CA THR A 729 1.49 23.36 19.29
C THR A 729 0.10 23.64 19.89
N PRO A 730 -0.32 24.90 20.04
CA PRO A 730 -1.67 25.21 20.53
C PRO A 730 -2.75 24.47 19.73
N ALA A 731 -3.80 23.98 20.39
CA ALA A 731 -4.86 23.17 19.77
C ALA A 731 -5.59 23.87 18.59
N ASP A 732 -5.38 25.17 18.41
CA ASP A 732 -5.92 25.99 17.32
C ASP A 732 -4.92 26.23 16.16
N GLN A 733 -3.79 25.51 16.12
CA GLN A 733 -2.74 25.74 15.13
C GLN A 733 -2.38 24.51 14.28
N VAL A 734 -1.89 24.79 13.07
CA VAL A 734 -1.24 23.79 12.19
C VAL A 734 0.06 24.37 11.64
N THR A 735 1.03 23.51 11.36
CA THR A 735 2.33 23.92 10.80
C THR A 735 2.47 23.36 9.39
N THR A 736 2.92 24.18 8.44
CA THR A 736 3.28 23.73 7.10
C THR A 736 4.78 23.88 6.89
N VAL A 737 5.43 22.88 6.30
CA VAL A 737 6.87 22.93 5.98
C VAL A 737 7.07 22.67 4.49
N PHE A 738 7.55 23.69 3.78
CA PHE A 738 8.06 23.55 2.42
C PHE A 738 9.53 23.17 2.47
N THR A 739 9.92 22.08 1.82
CA THR A 739 11.31 21.60 1.76
C THR A 739 11.79 21.58 0.32
N ASN A 740 12.88 22.29 0.02
CA ASN A 740 13.47 22.32 -1.33
C ASN A 740 14.37 21.09 -1.54
N THR A 741 13.94 20.15 -2.39
CA THR A 741 14.69 18.92 -2.71
C THR A 741 15.57 19.08 -3.94
N ALA A 742 15.41 20.15 -4.71
CA ALA A 742 16.24 20.45 -5.87
C ALA A 742 17.67 20.85 -5.49
N ALA A 743 18.59 20.66 -6.44
CA ALA A 743 19.98 21.11 -6.31
C ALA A 743 20.12 22.65 -6.43
N SER A 744 19.10 23.32 -6.96
CA SER A 744 19.04 24.78 -7.09
C SER A 744 18.16 25.43 -6.01
N PRO A 745 18.42 26.69 -5.62
CA PRO A 745 17.52 27.40 -4.71
C PRO A 745 16.12 27.60 -5.30
N ALA A 746 15.09 27.41 -4.49
CA ALA A 746 13.72 27.82 -4.82
C ALA A 746 13.58 29.33 -4.55
N THR A 747 13.10 30.09 -5.52
CA THR A 747 12.92 31.56 -5.40
C THR A 747 11.44 31.93 -5.32
N ASN A 748 11.11 33.08 -4.72
CA ASN A 748 9.73 33.59 -4.61
C ASN A 748 8.72 32.55 -4.08
N VAL A 749 9.12 31.78 -3.07
CA VAL A 749 8.26 30.75 -2.46
C VAL A 749 7.11 31.44 -1.73
N ARG A 750 5.89 30.98 -1.98
CA ARG A 750 4.67 31.39 -1.28
C ARG A 750 3.87 30.16 -0.90
N VAL A 751 3.64 29.97 0.39
CA VAL A 751 2.80 28.91 0.94
C VAL A 751 1.41 29.47 1.24
N THR A 752 0.38 28.67 0.98
CA THR A 752 -1.03 28.96 1.27
C THR A 752 -1.66 27.74 1.93
N LEU A 753 -2.62 27.95 2.83
CA LEU A 753 -3.34 26.89 3.51
C LEU A 753 -4.83 26.99 3.14
N ALA A 754 -5.33 25.98 2.44
CA ALA A 754 -6.75 25.80 2.19
C ALA A 754 -7.42 25.17 3.42
N VAL A 755 -8.57 25.71 3.77
CA VAL A 755 -9.39 25.34 4.94
C VAL A 755 -10.84 25.19 4.50
N PRO A 756 -11.71 24.55 5.31
CA PRO A 756 -13.09 24.37 4.93
C PRO A 756 -13.82 25.70 4.70
N PRO A 757 -14.86 25.74 3.85
CA PRO A 757 -15.64 26.95 3.62
C PRO A 757 -16.11 27.61 4.92
N GLY A 758 -15.94 28.94 5.03
CA GLY A 758 -16.30 29.72 6.22
C GLY A 758 -15.24 29.74 7.34
N TRP A 759 -14.22 28.90 7.28
CA TRP A 759 -13.10 28.93 8.22
C TRP A 759 -12.08 30.01 7.84
N THR A 760 -11.26 30.41 8.81
CA THR A 760 -10.14 31.33 8.56
C THR A 760 -8.80 30.72 8.97
N ALA A 761 -7.78 30.90 8.13
CA ALA A 761 -6.39 30.57 8.42
C ALA A 761 -5.55 31.85 8.47
N ARG A 762 -4.84 32.08 9.58
CA ARG A 762 -3.96 33.24 9.75
C ARG A 762 -2.51 32.78 9.96
N PRO A 763 -1.58 33.13 9.06
CA PRO A 763 -0.18 32.77 9.24
C PRO A 763 0.48 33.61 10.34
N HIS A 764 1.36 32.97 11.11
CA HIS A 764 2.31 33.63 12.01
C HIS A 764 3.57 33.97 11.23
N GLY A 765 3.80 35.27 11.01
CA GLY A 765 4.90 35.75 10.18
C GLY A 765 4.61 35.72 8.68
N SER A 766 5.66 35.82 7.85
CA SER A 766 5.52 35.82 6.39
C SER A 766 5.31 34.38 5.88
N PRO A 767 4.21 34.09 5.16
CA PRO A 767 4.01 32.80 4.52
C PRO A 767 4.82 32.64 3.21
N GLY A 768 5.76 33.53 2.95
CA GLY A 768 6.61 33.49 1.76
C GLY A 768 8.06 33.85 2.05
N ALA A 769 8.95 33.35 1.19
CA ALA A 769 10.38 33.57 1.23
C ALA A 769 10.92 33.89 -0.15
N THR A 770 11.77 34.92 -0.25
CA THR A 770 12.43 35.28 -1.52
C THR A 770 13.32 34.16 -2.04
N ARG A 771 13.92 33.38 -1.14
CA ARG A 771 14.82 32.27 -1.48
C ARG A 771 14.82 31.21 -0.39
N VAL A 772 14.70 29.94 -0.79
CA VAL A 772 14.94 28.76 0.05
C VAL A 772 16.10 27.97 -0.57
N ARG A 773 17.20 27.79 0.17
CA ARG A 773 18.41 27.10 -0.29
C ARG A 773 18.11 25.62 -0.63
N PRO A 774 18.95 24.93 -1.43
CA PRO A 774 18.89 23.47 -1.56
C PRO A 774 18.89 22.79 -0.19
N ARG A 775 17.99 21.83 0.04
CA ARG A 775 17.73 21.17 1.34
C ARG A 775 17.31 22.14 2.46
N GLY A 776 16.96 23.37 2.12
CA GLY A 776 16.42 24.36 3.06
C GLY A 776 14.91 24.23 3.18
N GLU A 777 14.38 24.80 4.25
CA GLU A 777 12.96 24.73 4.58
C GLU A 777 12.36 26.12 4.80
N LEU A 778 11.06 26.24 4.53
CA LEU A 778 10.21 27.35 4.96
C LEU A 778 9.07 26.79 5.81
N THR A 779 9.11 27.09 7.11
CA THR A 779 8.09 26.70 8.08
C THR A 779 7.12 27.86 8.30
N VAL A 780 5.82 27.60 8.18
CA VAL A 780 4.76 28.58 8.46
C VAL A 780 3.78 27.96 9.46
N ARG A 781 3.54 28.66 10.57
CA ARG A 781 2.50 28.29 11.55
C ARG A 781 1.22 29.04 11.22
N TRP A 782 0.09 28.38 11.35
CA TRP A 782 -1.22 28.93 11.01
C TRP A 782 -2.15 28.78 12.21
N THR A 783 -2.82 29.85 12.62
CA THR A 783 -3.98 29.77 13.52
C THR A 783 -5.22 29.56 12.69
N LEU A 784 -5.97 28.51 13.01
CA LEU A 784 -7.23 28.15 12.39
C LEU A 784 -8.38 28.55 13.29
N ARG A 785 -9.41 29.19 12.71
CA ARG A 785 -10.65 29.50 13.43
C ARG A 785 -11.86 29.01 12.66
N PRO A 786 -12.65 28.08 13.23
CA PRO A 786 -13.96 27.77 12.69
C PRO A 786 -14.93 28.94 12.85
N PRO A 787 -16.03 28.97 12.07
CA PRO A 787 -17.13 29.89 12.32
C PRO A 787 -17.79 29.60 13.69
N SER A 788 -18.07 30.67 14.45
CA SER A 788 -18.60 30.56 15.81
C SER A 788 -19.89 29.74 15.90
N GLY A 789 -19.94 28.77 16.82
CA GLY A 789 -21.14 27.98 17.11
C GLY A 789 -21.55 26.97 16.05
N THR A 790 -20.69 26.68 15.04
CA THR A 790 -21.06 25.82 13.90
C THR A 790 -20.08 24.67 13.62
N ALA A 791 -18.87 24.71 14.17
CA ALA A 791 -17.92 23.62 13.97
C ALA A 791 -18.29 22.40 14.81
N ARG A 792 -18.53 21.31 14.11
CA ARG A 792 -18.75 20.00 14.71
C ARG A 792 -17.43 19.45 15.27
N PRO A 793 -17.44 18.75 16.41
CA PRO A 793 -16.27 18.00 16.86
C PRO A 793 -15.81 16.98 15.82
N GLY A 794 -14.52 16.68 15.84
CA GLY A 794 -13.88 15.74 14.92
C GLY A 794 -12.84 16.39 14.02
N GLY A 795 -12.26 15.57 13.13
CA GLY A 795 -11.25 16.01 12.17
C GLY A 795 -11.85 16.75 10.98
N HIS A 796 -11.30 17.92 10.68
CA HIS A 796 -11.62 18.72 9.49
C HIS A 796 -10.41 18.78 8.56
N PRO A 797 -10.61 18.73 7.23
CA PRO A 797 -9.50 18.73 6.30
C PRO A 797 -8.82 20.09 6.21
N VAL A 798 -7.50 20.07 6.12
CA VAL A 798 -6.68 21.22 5.73
C VAL A 798 -5.67 20.78 4.69
N ARG A 799 -5.32 21.66 3.77
CA ARG A 799 -4.37 21.33 2.71
C ARG A 799 -3.48 22.49 2.36
N ALA A 800 -2.18 22.26 2.31
CA ALA A 800 -1.22 23.28 1.97
C ALA A 800 -0.86 23.23 0.49
N PHE A 801 -0.66 24.40 -0.09
CA PHE A 801 -0.15 24.57 -1.45
C PHE A 801 1.01 25.55 -1.42
N ALA A 802 2.00 25.37 -2.27
CA ALA A 802 3.06 26.35 -2.46
C ALA A 802 3.31 26.62 -3.94
N ARG A 803 3.56 27.90 -4.26
CA ARG A 803 4.01 28.36 -5.58
C ARG A 803 5.40 28.97 -5.45
N TYR A 804 6.29 28.68 -6.39
CA TYR A 804 7.65 29.21 -6.39
C TYR A 804 8.23 29.32 -7.80
N GLY A 805 9.29 30.10 -7.97
CA GLY A 805 9.96 30.36 -9.24
C GLY A 805 9.63 31.73 -9.82
N SER A 806 9.79 31.87 -11.14
CA SER A 806 9.56 33.15 -11.83
C SER A 806 8.06 33.44 -11.95
N PRO A 807 7.60 34.69 -11.74
CA PRO A 807 6.18 35.04 -11.78
C PRO A 807 5.43 34.62 -13.06
N GLY A 808 6.12 34.54 -14.21
CA GLY A 808 5.52 34.11 -15.48
C GLY A 808 5.42 32.59 -15.67
N ARG A 809 6.10 31.78 -14.85
CA ARG A 809 6.10 30.30 -14.90
C ARG A 809 6.33 29.71 -13.49
N PRO A 810 5.41 29.92 -12.54
CA PRO A 810 5.56 29.36 -11.20
C PRO A 810 5.41 27.84 -11.24
N LYS A 811 6.27 27.13 -10.49
CA LYS A 811 6.08 25.73 -10.12
C LYS A 811 5.09 25.66 -8.97
N GLN A 812 4.28 24.59 -8.95
CA GLN A 812 3.33 24.31 -7.88
C GLN A 812 3.74 23.03 -7.15
N VAL A 813 3.54 22.99 -5.85
CA VAL A 813 3.60 21.78 -5.02
C VAL A 813 2.43 21.79 -4.05
N SER A 814 1.81 20.64 -3.84
CA SER A 814 0.73 20.45 -2.88
C SER A 814 1.15 19.48 -1.77
N SER A 815 0.53 19.62 -0.60
CA SER A 815 0.63 18.62 0.46
C SER A 815 -0.44 17.56 0.31
N THR A 816 -0.25 16.44 1.03
CA THR A 816 -1.35 15.55 1.39
C THR A 816 -2.35 16.27 2.31
N TYR A 817 -3.52 15.66 2.50
CA TYR A 817 -4.53 16.17 3.43
C TYR A 817 -4.02 16.09 4.88
N GLY A 818 -4.01 17.22 5.55
CA GLY A 818 -3.87 17.31 7.00
C GLY A 818 -5.23 17.31 7.67
N ARG A 819 -5.24 17.05 8.98
CA ARG A 819 -6.44 17.10 9.81
C ARG A 819 -6.30 18.17 10.89
N PHE A 820 -7.28 19.07 10.98
CA PHE A 820 -7.44 19.94 12.13
C PHE A 820 -8.54 19.37 13.03
N LEU A 821 -8.21 19.09 14.29
CA LEU A 821 -9.14 18.49 15.24
C LEU A 821 -9.91 19.57 16.00
N VAL A 822 -11.24 19.54 15.89
CA VAL A 822 -12.13 20.25 16.81
C VAL A 822 -12.43 19.29 17.97
N PRO A 823 -12.01 19.57 19.21
CA PRO A 823 -12.23 18.67 20.34
C PRO A 823 -13.72 18.50 20.62
N LEU A 824 -14.10 17.37 21.22
CA LEU A 824 -15.45 17.19 21.74
C LEU A 824 -15.67 18.12 22.93
N ASP A 825 -16.64 19.01 22.80
CA ASP A 825 -17.16 19.85 23.88
C ASP A 825 -18.64 19.52 24.08
N LEU A 826 -18.99 18.91 25.21
CA LEU A 826 -20.38 18.57 25.52
C LEU A 826 -21.25 19.83 25.72
N ALA A 827 -20.67 21.02 25.92
CA ALA A 827 -21.41 22.27 25.94
C ALA A 827 -21.97 22.66 24.57
N ALA A 828 -21.39 22.12 23.48
CA ALA A 828 -21.95 22.22 22.13
C ALA A 828 -23.18 21.31 21.92
N PHE A 829 -23.50 20.47 22.91
CA PHE A 829 -24.68 19.60 22.96
C PHE A 829 -25.51 19.93 24.21
N PRO A 830 -26.12 21.12 24.29
CA PRO A 830 -26.80 21.61 25.48
C PRO A 830 -28.07 20.83 25.85
N GLN A 831 -28.68 20.11 24.91
CA GLN A 831 -29.90 19.34 25.16
C GLN A 831 -29.56 17.94 25.66
N VAL A 832 -29.99 17.62 26.88
CA VAL A 832 -29.82 16.27 27.49
C VAL A 832 -31.10 15.46 27.23
N ASP A 833 -31.01 14.45 26.38
CA ASP A 833 -32.13 13.56 26.05
C ASP A 833 -32.36 12.50 27.14
N ALA A 834 -31.28 12.03 27.78
CA ALA A 834 -31.30 11.16 28.94
C ALA A 834 -30.01 11.32 29.76
N ALA A 835 -30.13 11.22 31.08
CA ALA A 835 -28.99 11.11 31.98
C ALA A 835 -29.38 10.23 33.17
N ASP A 836 -28.50 9.32 33.54
CA ASP A 836 -28.72 8.42 34.66
C ASP A 836 -27.40 8.20 35.40
N ALA A 837 -27.36 8.61 36.66
CA ALA A 837 -26.24 8.41 37.57
C ALA A 837 -26.45 7.19 38.49
N PHE A 838 -27.52 6.42 38.26
CA PHE A 838 -27.84 5.19 38.99
C PHE A 838 -27.95 5.36 40.52
N GLY A 839 -28.34 6.55 40.97
CA GLY A 839 -28.56 6.85 42.40
C GLY A 839 -29.83 6.19 42.97
N ALA A 840 -30.76 5.79 42.10
CA ALA A 840 -31.93 4.99 42.39
C ALA A 840 -31.96 3.77 41.45
N ASP A 841 -32.75 2.75 41.77
CA ASP A 841 -32.92 1.59 40.88
C ASP A 841 -33.71 1.98 39.63
N THR A 842 -33.00 2.24 38.54
CA THR A 842 -33.53 2.57 37.22
C THR A 842 -33.49 1.37 36.26
N SER A 843 -33.23 0.15 36.75
CA SER A 843 -33.06 -1.04 35.92
C SER A 843 -34.23 -1.29 34.95
N ALA A 844 -35.46 -1.00 35.37
CA ALA A 844 -36.68 -1.14 34.56
C ALA A 844 -36.74 -0.19 33.34
N SER A 845 -35.92 0.88 33.31
CA SER A 845 -35.85 1.82 32.19
C SER A 845 -34.98 1.31 31.03
N TYR A 846 -34.30 0.17 31.21
CA TYR A 846 -33.40 -0.41 30.22
C TYR A 846 -33.86 -1.79 29.76
N THR A 847 -33.79 -2.02 28.45
CA THR A 847 -34.04 -3.35 27.87
C THR A 847 -32.71 -4.05 27.59
N ALA A 848 -32.50 -5.22 28.20
CA ALA A 848 -31.29 -6.02 28.04
C ALA A 848 -31.40 -7.00 26.85
N TYR A 849 -30.58 -6.80 25.83
CA TYR A 849 -30.41 -7.67 24.67
C TYR A 849 -29.16 -8.54 24.82
N GLN A 850 -29.20 -9.75 24.26
CA GLN A 850 -28.09 -10.72 24.25
C GLN A 850 -27.57 -10.85 22.81
N PRO A 851 -26.44 -10.20 22.46
CA PRO A 851 -25.97 -10.15 21.08
C PRO A 851 -25.33 -11.45 20.59
N SER A 852 -24.81 -12.26 21.52
CA SER A 852 -24.14 -13.53 21.22
C SER A 852 -24.83 -14.68 21.93
N GLY A 853 -25.24 -15.71 21.19
CA GLY A 853 -25.87 -16.90 21.74
C GLY A 853 -24.94 -17.74 22.63
N GLY A 854 -23.63 -17.57 22.51
CA GLY A 854 -22.62 -18.29 23.30
C GLY A 854 -22.34 -17.69 24.69
N GLU A 855 -22.90 -16.51 25.00
CA GLU A 855 -22.65 -15.78 26.24
C GLU A 855 -23.96 -15.52 26.98
N ALA A 856 -23.97 -15.69 28.31
CA ALA A 856 -25.18 -15.50 29.11
C ALA A 856 -25.54 -14.02 29.29
N LYS A 857 -26.78 -13.72 29.67
CA LYS A 857 -27.12 -12.40 30.22
C LYS A 857 -26.57 -12.28 31.66
N PRO A 858 -25.90 -11.17 32.02
CA PRO A 858 -25.44 -10.95 33.38
C PRO A 858 -26.61 -10.69 34.33
N ALA A 859 -26.38 -10.93 35.63
CA ALA A 859 -27.21 -10.38 36.69
C ALA A 859 -26.94 -8.88 36.79
N ILE A 860 -28.01 -8.07 36.71
CA ILE A 860 -27.94 -6.60 36.78
C ILE A 860 -28.38 -6.13 38.16
N ALA A 861 -27.58 -5.26 38.77
CA ALA A 861 -27.94 -4.52 39.99
C ALA A 861 -27.75 -3.02 39.76
N VAL A 862 -28.74 -2.21 40.11
CA VAL A 862 -28.71 -0.75 39.93
C VAL A 862 -29.04 -0.07 41.25
N GLY A 863 -28.21 0.89 41.66
CA GLY A 863 -28.34 1.62 42.92
C GLY A 863 -26.99 2.09 43.44
N ASP A 864 -27.00 2.90 44.49
CA ASP A 864 -25.79 3.45 45.14
C ASP A 864 -24.83 4.16 44.17
N GLY A 865 -25.37 4.78 43.10
CA GLY A 865 -24.58 5.53 42.13
C GLY A 865 -23.88 4.67 41.08
N ARG A 866 -24.30 3.41 40.87
CA ARG A 866 -23.74 2.53 39.85
C ARG A 866 -24.73 1.51 39.29
N LEU A 867 -24.43 1.02 38.10
CA LEU A 867 -24.97 -0.21 37.54
C LEU A 867 -23.86 -1.26 37.52
N ALA A 868 -24.15 -2.45 38.04
CA ALA A 868 -23.26 -3.59 38.07
C ALA A 868 -23.82 -4.75 37.24
N ALA A 869 -22.98 -5.31 36.37
CA ALA A 869 -23.26 -6.54 35.62
C ALA A 869 -22.32 -7.64 36.14
N THR A 870 -22.90 -8.73 36.64
CA THR A 870 -22.16 -9.84 37.24
C THR A 870 -22.50 -11.17 36.58
N GLY A 871 -21.49 -12.01 36.33
CA GLY A 871 -21.69 -13.38 35.82
C GLY A 871 -20.61 -14.34 36.30
N ALA A 872 -20.99 -15.60 36.52
CA ALA A 872 -20.03 -16.67 36.86
C ALA A 872 -19.38 -17.29 35.61
N THR A 873 -20.07 -17.22 34.47
CA THR A 873 -19.64 -17.68 33.14
C THR A 873 -19.55 -16.48 32.18
N PRO A 874 -18.98 -16.64 30.97
CA PRO A 874 -18.96 -15.56 29.98
C PRO A 874 -20.35 -14.97 29.76
N TYR A 875 -20.43 -13.65 29.82
CA TYR A 875 -21.66 -12.90 29.72
C TYR A 875 -21.51 -11.69 28.81
N PHE A 876 -22.60 -11.33 28.14
CA PHE A 876 -22.70 -10.11 27.34
C PHE A 876 -24.14 -9.60 27.31
N ALA A 877 -24.32 -8.33 27.67
CA ALA A 877 -25.58 -7.63 27.41
C ALA A 877 -25.35 -6.24 26.83
N LEU A 878 -26.19 -5.88 25.85
CA LEU A 878 -26.42 -4.52 25.39
C LEU A 878 -27.73 -4.01 26.00
N MET A 879 -27.67 -2.84 26.62
CA MET A 879 -28.77 -2.17 27.30
C MET A 879 -29.28 -1.03 26.43
N ALA A 880 -30.52 -1.15 25.94
CA ALA A 880 -31.21 -0.06 25.26
C ALA A 880 -31.99 0.79 26.27
N GLY A 881 -31.64 2.07 26.36
CA GLY A 881 -32.21 3.01 27.33
C GLY A 881 -33.51 3.69 26.88
N PRO A 882 -34.04 4.61 27.70
CA PRO A 882 -35.38 5.16 27.50
C PRO A 882 -35.47 6.18 26.35
N ALA A 883 -34.37 6.84 25.97
CA ALA A 883 -34.37 7.89 24.95
C ALA A 883 -34.10 7.36 23.54
N PRO A 884 -34.89 7.76 22.52
CA PRO A 884 -34.63 7.42 21.12
C PRO A 884 -33.45 8.25 20.56
N LEU A 885 -32.80 7.73 19.52
CA LEU A 885 -31.78 8.46 18.77
C LEU A 885 -32.44 9.63 17.98
N PRO A 886 -31.97 10.88 18.13
CA PRO A 886 -32.56 12.04 17.44
C PRO A 886 -32.23 12.03 15.93
N PRO A 887 -32.91 12.85 15.12
CA PRO A 887 -32.68 12.93 13.66
C PRO A 887 -31.38 13.65 13.26
N GLY A 888 -30.71 14.35 14.18
CA GLY A 888 -29.47 15.12 13.94
C GLY A 888 -28.25 14.53 14.63
N ASP A 889 -27.21 15.34 14.83
CA ASP A 889 -26.01 14.89 15.56
C ASP A 889 -26.38 14.47 16.99
N ALA A 890 -25.71 13.46 17.52
CA ALA A 890 -26.01 12.86 18.82
C ALA A 890 -24.73 12.36 19.49
N VAL A 891 -24.61 12.51 20.81
CA VAL A 891 -23.51 11.96 21.58
C VAL A 891 -24.05 11.06 22.68
N SER A 892 -23.50 9.86 22.78
CA SER A 892 -23.71 8.95 23.90
C SER A 892 -22.43 8.90 24.74
N VAL A 893 -22.57 9.02 26.05
CA VAL A 893 -21.46 9.07 27.01
C VAL A 893 -21.71 8.05 28.12
N LEU A 894 -20.66 7.37 28.53
CA LEU A 894 -20.61 6.43 29.64
C LEU A 894 -19.47 6.82 30.57
N THR A 895 -19.70 6.79 31.88
CA THR A 895 -18.64 6.93 32.90
C THR A 895 -18.28 5.56 33.43
N ALA A 896 -17.00 5.19 33.25
CA ALA A 896 -16.50 3.88 33.63
C ALA A 896 -16.49 3.70 35.16
N GLY A 897 -16.90 2.53 35.63
CA GLY A 897 -16.72 2.09 37.02
C GLY A 897 -15.52 1.14 37.15
N SER A 898 -15.67 0.12 37.99
CA SER A 898 -14.69 -0.96 38.15
C SER A 898 -14.81 -2.03 37.06
N PHE A 899 -13.67 -2.57 36.64
CA PHE A 899 -13.56 -3.75 35.77
C PHE A 899 -13.34 -5.03 36.61
N ALA A 900 -13.51 -6.20 36.00
CA ALA A 900 -13.35 -7.47 36.70
C ALA A 900 -11.88 -7.73 37.08
N GLY A 901 -10.93 -7.37 36.21
CA GLY A 901 -9.51 -7.32 36.54
C GLY A 901 -8.84 -8.69 36.72
N HIS A 902 -9.38 -9.74 36.12
CA HIS A 902 -8.86 -11.12 36.24
C HIS A 902 -7.90 -11.55 35.12
N GLY A 903 -7.53 -10.65 34.21
CA GLY A 903 -6.65 -10.94 33.06
C GLY A 903 -7.25 -11.88 32.02
N ARG A 904 -8.58 -12.07 32.03
CA ARG A 904 -9.30 -12.89 31.04
C ARG A 904 -9.66 -12.07 29.79
N PRO A 905 -9.88 -12.71 28.62
CA PRO A 905 -10.03 -11.98 27.35
C PRO A 905 -11.15 -10.93 27.32
N GLU A 906 -12.30 -11.25 27.91
CA GLU A 906 -13.45 -10.34 27.96
C GLU A 906 -13.54 -9.63 29.31
N ASP A 907 -13.39 -8.30 29.28
CA ASP A 907 -13.54 -7.35 30.39
C ASP A 907 -13.83 -5.96 29.80
N SER A 908 -15.06 -5.77 29.32
CA SER A 908 -15.40 -4.72 28.35
C SER A 908 -16.65 -3.92 28.66
N VAL A 909 -16.62 -2.64 28.28
CA VAL A 909 -17.78 -1.73 28.26
C VAL A 909 -18.04 -1.21 26.85
N PHE A 910 -19.29 -0.90 26.55
CA PHE A 910 -19.76 -0.40 25.26
C PHE A 910 -20.62 0.85 25.45
N VAL A 911 -20.57 1.80 24.50
CA VAL A 911 -21.39 3.03 24.50
C VAL A 911 -21.87 3.35 23.09
N GLY A 912 -23.13 3.78 22.92
CA GLY A 912 -23.67 4.14 21.61
C GLY A 912 -25.19 4.00 21.52
N TRP A 913 -25.66 3.33 20.47
CA TRP A 913 -27.08 3.17 20.17
C TRP A 913 -27.43 1.72 19.89
N VAL A 914 -28.49 1.25 20.53
CA VAL A 914 -28.94 -0.15 20.48
C VAL A 914 -30.39 -0.17 20.02
N LYS A 915 -30.68 -0.93 18.96
CA LYS A 915 -32.05 -1.22 18.52
C LYS A 915 -32.53 -2.55 19.06
N ASP A 916 -31.72 -3.59 18.86
CA ASP A 916 -31.95 -4.95 19.34
C ASP A 916 -30.63 -5.74 19.44
N ALA A 917 -30.71 -7.06 19.69
CA ALA A 917 -29.54 -7.93 19.80
C ALA A 917 -28.72 -8.06 18.51
N SER A 918 -29.32 -7.80 17.36
CA SER A 918 -28.75 -7.99 16.02
C SER A 918 -28.43 -6.67 15.32
N THR A 919 -28.96 -5.54 15.81
CA THR A 919 -28.77 -4.22 15.20
C THR A 919 -28.37 -3.18 16.25
N TYR A 920 -27.12 -2.71 16.18
CA TYR A 920 -26.54 -1.76 17.13
C TYR A 920 -25.29 -1.07 16.57
N VAL A 921 -25.00 0.13 17.08
CA VAL A 921 -23.82 0.94 16.74
C VAL A 921 -23.15 1.39 18.03
N THR A 922 -21.97 0.87 18.34
CA THR A 922 -21.30 1.10 19.63
C THR A 922 -19.79 1.29 19.47
N ALA A 923 -19.19 2.13 20.30
CA ALA A 923 -17.77 2.03 20.62
C ALA A 923 -17.60 1.05 21.79
N TRP A 924 -16.50 0.31 21.79
CA TRP A 924 -16.15 -0.61 22.88
C TRP A 924 -14.77 -0.29 23.45
N TYR A 925 -14.57 -0.64 24.71
CA TYR A 925 -13.28 -0.66 25.38
C TYR A 925 -13.08 -2.02 26.05
N ASN A 926 -11.89 -2.59 25.97
CA ASN A 926 -11.49 -3.82 26.65
C ASN A 926 -10.34 -3.54 27.61
N HIS A 927 -10.57 -3.79 28.90
CA HIS A 927 -9.63 -3.50 29.97
C HIS A 927 -8.41 -4.40 29.94
N THR A 928 -8.59 -5.70 29.70
CA THR A 928 -7.48 -6.66 29.62
C THR A 928 -6.53 -6.32 28.47
N ARG A 929 -7.07 -6.00 27.29
CA ARG A 929 -6.28 -5.68 26.09
C ARG A 929 -5.78 -4.24 26.06
N GLN A 930 -6.34 -3.35 26.86
CA GLN A 930 -6.12 -1.89 26.79
C GLN A 930 -6.36 -1.32 25.37
N MET A 931 -7.41 -1.82 24.72
CA MET A 931 -7.79 -1.43 23.36
C MET A 931 -9.25 -1.00 23.31
N SER A 932 -9.57 -0.14 22.34
CA SER A 932 -10.90 0.32 22.02
C SER A 932 -11.15 0.23 20.52
N GLY A 933 -12.39 -0.05 20.12
CA GLY A 933 -12.79 -0.10 18.71
C GLY A 933 -14.25 0.27 18.51
N LEU A 934 -14.74 0.04 17.29
CA LEU A 934 -16.13 0.30 16.89
C LEU A 934 -16.79 -1.02 16.48
N ASN A 935 -18.05 -1.21 16.85
CA ASN A 935 -18.92 -2.27 16.36
C ASN A 935 -20.16 -1.64 15.72
N VAL A 936 -20.41 -1.99 14.47
CA VAL A 936 -21.66 -1.68 13.77
C VAL A 936 -22.24 -3.00 13.31
N SER A 937 -23.33 -3.42 13.92
CA SER A 937 -24.07 -4.62 13.53
C SER A 937 -25.40 -4.21 12.91
N VAL A 938 -25.72 -4.79 11.76
CA VAL A 938 -26.99 -4.60 11.05
C VAL A 938 -27.56 -5.98 10.76
N ASN A 939 -28.73 -6.28 11.32
CA ASN A 939 -29.42 -7.57 11.16
C ASN A 939 -28.52 -8.80 11.47
N GLY A 940 -27.63 -8.68 12.44
CA GLY A 940 -26.73 -9.75 12.91
C GLY A 940 -25.40 -9.80 12.16
N HIS A 941 -25.22 -8.98 11.12
CA HIS A 941 -23.95 -8.88 10.39
C HIS A 941 -23.12 -7.74 10.94
N LEU A 942 -21.94 -8.05 11.47
CA LEU A 942 -20.97 -7.05 11.90
C LEU A 942 -20.26 -6.47 10.67
N LEU A 943 -20.31 -5.16 10.50
CA LEU A 943 -19.60 -4.48 9.41
C LEU A 943 -18.08 -4.52 9.67
N PRO A 944 -17.26 -4.79 8.64
CA PRO A 944 -15.82 -4.80 8.76
C PRO A 944 -15.31 -3.35 8.88
N LEU A 945 -15.16 -2.87 10.11
CA LEU A 945 -14.51 -1.61 10.39
C LEU A 945 -13.04 -1.89 10.73
N ALA A 946 -12.12 -1.29 9.97
CA ALA A 946 -10.70 -1.46 10.22
C ALA A 946 -10.31 -0.90 11.59
N GLY A 947 -9.28 -1.49 12.23
CA GLY A 947 -8.41 -0.92 13.27
C GLY A 947 -8.99 -0.64 14.67
N ASP A 948 -8.15 -0.87 15.69
CA ASP A 948 -8.38 -0.55 17.10
C ASP A 948 -7.49 0.63 17.57
N ALA A 949 -7.84 1.26 18.69
CA ALA A 949 -7.08 2.34 19.33
C ALA A 949 -6.64 1.96 20.76
N PRO A 950 -5.36 2.15 21.13
CA PRO A 950 -4.92 1.99 22.52
C PRO A 950 -5.64 2.93 23.47
N LEU A 951 -6.15 2.38 24.57
CA LEU A 951 -6.89 3.14 25.58
C LEU A 951 -6.68 2.51 26.96
N THR A 952 -6.58 3.36 27.99
CA THR A 952 -6.68 2.93 29.38
C THR A 952 -7.76 3.77 30.04
N LEU A 953 -8.86 3.14 30.46
CA LEU A 953 -9.89 3.81 31.26
C LEU A 953 -9.72 3.44 32.73
N LYS A 954 -9.74 4.45 33.60
CA LYS A 954 -9.83 4.30 35.04
C LYS A 954 -11.28 4.53 35.50
N PRO A 955 -11.67 4.02 36.68
CA PRO A 955 -12.94 4.39 37.27
C PRO A 955 -13.09 5.92 37.35
N GLY A 956 -14.19 6.46 36.82
CA GLY A 956 -14.46 7.89 36.70
C GLY A 956 -14.10 8.52 35.36
N ASP A 957 -13.28 7.87 34.52
CA ASP A 957 -13.05 8.32 33.15
C ASP A 957 -14.32 8.16 32.30
N ARG A 958 -14.48 8.99 31.26
CA ARG A 958 -15.64 8.95 30.38
C ARG A 958 -15.29 8.40 29.01
N PHE A 959 -16.23 7.69 28.41
CA PHE A 959 -16.11 7.10 27.08
C PHE A 959 -17.35 7.48 26.28
N ALA A 960 -17.16 7.95 25.05
CA ALA A 960 -18.25 8.52 24.26
C ALA A 960 -18.23 8.05 22.82
N LEU A 961 -19.41 8.06 22.21
CA LEU A 961 -19.61 7.88 20.78
C LEU A 961 -20.43 9.06 20.24
N LEU A 962 -19.87 9.79 19.29
CA LEU A 962 -20.50 10.90 18.58
C LEU A 962 -20.95 10.42 17.21
N LEU A 963 -22.21 10.68 16.85
CA LEU A 963 -22.73 10.60 15.49
C LEU A 963 -22.80 12.02 14.94
N SER A 964 -22.08 12.26 13.83
CA SER A 964 -22.06 13.52 13.13
C SER A 964 -22.26 13.27 11.64
N GLY A 965 -23.42 13.68 11.12
CA GLY A 965 -23.84 13.32 9.76
C GLY A 965 -23.87 11.80 9.56
N THR A 966 -22.99 11.29 8.70
CA THR A 966 -22.83 9.86 8.39
C THR A 966 -21.62 9.24 9.08
N THR A 967 -20.85 10.01 9.85
CA THR A 967 -19.66 9.50 10.55
C THR A 967 -19.95 9.25 12.02
N ILE A 968 -19.34 8.21 12.57
CA ILE A 968 -19.24 8.01 14.02
C ILE A 968 -17.80 8.19 14.49
N THR A 969 -17.63 8.83 15.64
CA THR A 969 -16.32 9.03 16.26
C THR A 969 -16.36 8.68 17.74
N SER A 970 -15.48 7.79 18.18
CA SER A 970 -15.34 7.44 19.59
C SER A 970 -14.32 8.35 20.28
N TYR A 971 -14.63 8.77 21.50
CA TYR A 971 -13.78 9.61 22.34
C TYR A 971 -13.60 9.01 23.73
N ALA A 972 -12.48 9.30 24.38
CA ALA A 972 -12.32 9.06 25.81
C ALA A 972 -11.89 10.34 26.52
N GLU A 973 -12.32 10.52 27.75
CA GLU A 973 -11.90 11.61 28.61
C GLU A 973 -11.22 11.10 29.85
N SER A 974 -10.02 11.63 30.07
CA SER A 974 -9.29 11.47 31.32
C SER A 974 -8.87 12.86 31.81
N ALA A 975 -9.03 13.13 33.10
CA ALA A 975 -8.67 14.40 33.72
C ALA A 975 -9.28 15.66 33.04
N GLY A 976 -10.52 15.57 32.55
CA GLY A 976 -11.23 16.71 31.97
C GLY A 976 -10.98 16.98 30.49
N VAL A 977 -10.17 16.15 29.82
CA VAL A 977 -9.76 16.36 28.42
C VAL A 977 -10.24 15.23 27.53
N TRP A 978 -11.09 15.55 26.55
CA TRP A 978 -11.54 14.60 25.53
C TRP A 978 -10.45 14.36 24.48
N ARG A 979 -10.20 13.08 24.20
CA ARG A 979 -9.30 12.59 23.15
C ARG A 979 -10.10 11.78 22.14
N GLU A 980 -9.98 12.12 20.85
CA GLU A 980 -10.49 11.31 19.75
C GLU A 980 -9.73 9.97 19.68
N LEU A 981 -10.43 8.87 19.41
CA LEU A 981 -9.83 7.54 19.31
C LEU A 981 -9.94 6.94 17.91
N ARG A 982 -11.16 6.84 17.38
CA ARG A 982 -11.46 6.23 16.07
C ARG A 982 -12.62 6.96 15.42
N THR A 983 -12.58 7.04 14.09
CA THR A 983 -13.69 7.52 13.26
C THR A 983 -13.98 6.47 12.20
N ALA A 984 -15.26 6.23 11.95
CA ALA A 984 -15.73 5.41 10.83
C ALA A 984 -16.85 6.14 10.08
N ASP A 985 -16.93 5.91 8.77
CA ASP A 985 -18.06 6.32 7.95
C ASP A 985 -19.11 5.19 7.95
N LEU A 986 -20.35 5.52 8.29
CA LEU A 986 -21.48 4.59 8.31
C LEU A 986 -22.23 4.53 6.99
N GLY A 987 -21.89 5.38 6.01
CA GLY A 987 -22.73 5.59 4.83
C GLY A 987 -24.15 5.94 5.26
N ASP A 988 -25.13 5.20 4.74
CA ASP A 988 -26.54 5.42 5.03
C ASP A 988 -27.07 4.75 6.30
N THR A 989 -26.26 3.92 7.00
CA THR A 989 -26.71 3.08 8.13
C THR A 989 -27.43 3.84 9.23
N LEU A 990 -27.04 5.10 9.49
CA LEU A 990 -27.72 6.03 10.41
C LEU A 990 -27.96 7.41 9.77
N ALA A 991 -27.90 7.53 8.45
CA ALA A 991 -27.98 8.84 7.79
C ALA A 991 -29.38 9.46 7.81
N THR A 992 -30.44 8.62 7.81
CA THR A 992 -31.83 9.07 7.67
C THR A 992 -32.64 8.87 8.95
N PRO A 993 -33.73 9.64 9.16
CA PRO A 993 -34.66 9.41 10.26
C PRO A 993 -35.21 7.98 10.29
N GLU A 994 -35.47 7.38 9.13
CA GLU A 994 -35.97 6.00 8.99
C GLU A 994 -34.93 4.98 9.45
N ALA A 995 -33.65 5.16 9.07
CA ALA A 995 -32.56 4.28 9.50
C ALA A 995 -32.35 4.33 11.04
N ARG A 996 -32.62 5.47 11.64
CA ARG A 996 -32.54 5.69 13.09
C ARG A 996 -33.74 5.13 13.85
N GLN A 997 -34.82 4.77 13.18
CA GLN A 997 -36.04 4.29 13.83
C GLN A 997 -35.78 3.03 14.67
N GLY A 998 -36.17 3.09 15.94
CA GLY A 998 -36.01 2.01 16.91
C GLY A 998 -34.66 1.99 17.63
N HIS A 999 -33.66 2.74 17.15
CA HIS A 999 -32.41 2.91 17.89
C HIS A 999 -32.63 3.79 19.12
N ARG A 1000 -32.06 3.36 20.25
CA ARG A 1000 -32.11 4.05 21.53
C ARG A 1000 -30.71 4.25 22.05
N TYR A 1001 -30.47 5.34 22.79
CA TYR A 1001 -29.21 5.51 23.50
C TYR A 1001 -28.98 4.31 24.43
N GLY A 1002 -27.77 3.76 24.41
CA GLY A 1002 -27.49 2.51 25.09
C GLY A 1002 -26.02 2.31 25.40
N PHE A 1003 -25.75 1.24 26.12
CA PHE A 1003 -24.42 0.83 26.55
C PHE A 1003 -24.36 -0.69 26.67
N GLY A 1004 -23.21 -1.25 26.99
CA GLY A 1004 -23.10 -2.70 27.22
C GLY A 1004 -21.97 -3.07 28.15
N LEU A 1005 -22.06 -4.28 28.70
CA LEU A 1005 -21.05 -4.88 29.56
C LEU A 1005 -20.82 -6.33 29.12
N ARG A 1006 -19.55 -6.70 28.91
CA ARG A 1006 -19.14 -8.04 28.49
C ARG A 1006 -17.99 -8.52 29.35
N GLY A 1007 -18.13 -9.67 29.98
CA GLY A 1007 -17.12 -10.18 30.90
C GLY A 1007 -17.01 -11.69 30.82
N SER A 1008 -15.80 -12.21 31.03
CA SER A 1008 -15.56 -13.66 31.08
C SER A 1008 -16.14 -14.26 32.37
N THR A 1009 -16.04 -13.52 33.47
CA THR A 1009 -16.59 -13.81 34.80
C THR A 1009 -16.37 -12.57 35.69
N GLY A 1010 -17.01 -12.52 36.85
CA GLY A 1010 -16.86 -11.41 37.80
C GLY A 1010 -17.85 -10.29 37.57
N THR A 1011 -17.50 -9.08 38.01
CA THR A 1011 -18.38 -7.90 37.99
C THR A 1011 -17.72 -6.73 37.28
N ILE A 1012 -18.44 -6.14 36.33
CA ILE A 1012 -18.07 -4.87 35.68
C ILE A 1012 -19.13 -3.83 36.08
N THR A 1013 -18.71 -2.59 36.34
CA THR A 1013 -19.61 -1.52 36.74
C THR A 1013 -19.44 -0.25 35.91
N ILE A 1014 -20.51 0.53 35.83
CA ILE A 1014 -20.53 1.89 35.29
C ILE A 1014 -21.23 2.81 36.29
N THR A 1015 -20.88 4.09 36.32
CA THR A 1015 -21.38 5.04 37.33
C THR A 1015 -22.31 6.10 36.76
N ALA A 1016 -22.27 6.33 35.45
CA ALA A 1016 -23.25 7.19 34.79
C ALA A 1016 -23.36 6.89 33.29
N VAL A 1017 -24.50 7.23 32.71
CA VAL A 1017 -24.71 7.36 31.27
C VAL A 1017 -25.40 8.67 30.95
N GLU A 1018 -25.08 9.23 29.78
CA GLU A 1018 -25.61 10.51 29.33
C GLU A 1018 -25.78 10.51 27.81
N ALA A 1019 -26.86 11.13 27.36
CA ALA A 1019 -27.25 11.26 25.96
C ALA A 1019 -27.54 12.72 25.66
N ARG A 1020 -26.87 13.29 24.65
CA ARG A 1020 -27.05 14.70 24.29
C ARG A 1020 -27.18 14.93 22.79
N ARG A 1021 -27.80 16.05 22.45
CA ARG A 1021 -27.90 16.60 21.09
C ARG A 1021 -27.64 18.11 21.08
N PRO A 1022 -27.30 18.70 19.90
CA PRO A 1022 -27.08 20.14 19.74
C PRO A 1022 -28.23 21.02 20.21
#